data_AF-A0A7C7Y9Y7-F1
#
_entry.id   AF-A0A7C7Y9Y7-F1
#
_cell.length_a   1.000
_cell.length_b   1.000
_cell.length_c   1.000
_cell.angle_alpha   90.00
_cell.angle_beta   90.00
_cell.angle_gamma   90.00
#
_symmetry.space_group_name_H-M   'P 1'
#
loop_
_entity.id
_entity.type
_entity.pdbx_description
1 polymer ?
#
loop_
_entity_poly.entity_id
_entity_poly.type
_entity_poly.pdbx_seq_one_letter_code
_entity_poly.pdbx_strand_id
1 'polypeptide(L)'
;MMKRFSRRHRGGSDKPKSSIEVTEWLPKLLEQGIVEAKSLDSWSDPGIPSSVAAIGRGEKADGTALIVSFSPKSATEALLAGLSAAAYAVEKDQFAGQVIVVSPNWDSAARRLLSLLGRTAYALECIASPTLGAGRSVVQSEPPLRVLAASAGQLASRLSAAAARADFRRAALALEGLAAKHGGSVRVGLERIELVVLARRVAELRVKDGAAVLETQIGGRSTTSLAGTELAGAFDGLEGQIRRRLNDRKVRDGEEGLRGRVIAELSRGAELRALCPWPSPGTDLDVIDGVGLNAEGDAVVVAIREEVEWTSLAAIIAEMGPLATLLPTLFAENAPPIRLAEPRLLLVAERFGDGIERALAAFTLPYELRKVSDGVGAGLDVVSSGDGAQARPSARRGRRRGGRGRTGGSEEAKAEGSPRGPAAEVSEGSGESRTSRSSKLDGQSTGEGSTDAEESGRGRSRRRRRPRGERSDASEEAVAETSSGRDRDSGSGRARAERGPRKGATGAPRFEEVSLMDLEDGSGRSERSSRLDRPGDDDPDEPRPDGSGGRDRSRRGGRRGRRGGRGDASRGGNGNGGDGEGRSGSDGPTAQEVSAPEEADPDAVAEEDLVDADDLSEILARLADETSTFDGSDSSDESYEDAEEIDEDDVQSARRRDRDSRRRSQGEDSGDSDRVGRGRAAILVHGDRDSLLSAVLLARDIRQLEGLWIYPQAELMTFFRSIATDLRDDTPIFVIGFAPSPARDVIQASALYRGRLQWFGRQAWPPEDLVALREALGSKSVHGGEGIDSLLPLVLETCTRRSRFSDKLVDLATGRFTQHDFERWGRLWRWRAEEIANKSGDIRGDIADLLAGRPSDLAKEAALVEIPPVPPEVTWVAGRDFPLVHFGGHVMVVVDVDEDLDIQLCARIARERYSATLSLAHQTEEATFVFAGDEIGGKRALDYLAVADHLANKLEWVESRSDGDHVSRFHVRELERYPERQEEIIGEIAMGRSLLER
;
A
#
# COMPACT_ATOMS: atom_id res chain seq x y z
N MET A 1 -10.88 -36.36 33.50
CA MET A 1 -9.48 -36.55 33.06
C MET A 1 -9.42 -36.41 31.55
N MET A 2 -9.33 -35.17 31.03
CA MET A 2 -9.24 -34.90 29.59
C MET A 2 -7.78 -34.64 29.21
N LYS A 3 -7.34 -35.17 28.06
CA LYS A 3 -5.98 -34.93 27.55
C LYS A 3 -5.88 -33.48 27.07
N ARG A 4 -4.95 -32.71 27.64
CA ARG A 4 -4.58 -31.38 27.11
C ARG A 4 -3.88 -31.57 25.76
N PHE A 5 -4.54 -31.21 24.67
CA PHE A 5 -3.87 -31.00 23.38
C PHE A 5 -3.15 -29.66 23.43
N SER A 6 -1.80 -29.68 23.43
CA SER A 6 -1.00 -28.47 23.28
C SER A 6 -1.13 -27.97 21.83
N ARG A 7 -1.86 -26.86 21.63
CA ARG A 7 -1.82 -26.10 20.38
C ARG A 7 -0.44 -25.46 20.23
N ARG A 8 0.51 -26.23 19.69
CA ARG A 8 1.79 -25.71 19.20
C ARG A 8 1.45 -24.85 17.97
N HIS A 9 1.50 -23.53 18.10
CA HIS A 9 1.26 -22.64 16.98
C HIS A 9 2.23 -23.00 15.85
N ARG A 10 1.69 -23.34 14.66
CA ARG A 10 2.40 -23.04 13.43
C ARG A 10 2.51 -21.51 13.38
N GLY A 11 3.74 -20.99 13.32
CA GLY A 11 3.94 -19.60 12.91
C GLY A 11 3.37 -19.41 11.51
N GLY A 12 3.04 -18.17 11.14
CA GLY A 12 2.72 -17.87 9.75
C GLY A 12 3.94 -18.20 8.90
N SER A 13 3.84 -19.21 8.03
CA SER A 13 4.83 -19.43 6.99
C SER A 13 4.72 -18.27 6.01
N ASP A 14 5.77 -17.45 5.92
CA ASP A 14 5.91 -16.53 4.80
C ASP A 14 5.70 -17.30 3.49
N LYS A 15 4.93 -16.71 2.57
CA LYS A 15 4.94 -17.20 1.20
C LYS A 15 6.37 -17.00 0.68
N PRO A 16 7.07 -18.04 0.18
CA PRO A 16 8.44 -17.88 -0.26
C PRO A 16 8.52 -16.76 -1.31
N LYS A 17 9.34 -15.75 -1.04
CA LYS A 17 9.67 -14.69 -2.00
C LYS A 17 10.12 -15.38 -3.28
N SER A 18 9.44 -15.14 -4.41
CA SER A 18 9.67 -15.90 -5.65
C SER A 18 11.15 -15.99 -5.99
N SER A 19 11.68 -17.21 -6.15
CA SER A 19 13.06 -17.43 -6.55
C SER A 19 13.31 -16.86 -7.94
N ILE A 20 14.47 -16.25 -8.14
CA ILE A 20 14.99 -15.86 -9.43
C ILE A 20 15.70 -17.10 -9.98
N GLU A 21 15.14 -17.71 -11.02
CA GLU A 21 15.62 -19.00 -11.52
C GLU A 21 16.93 -18.83 -12.29
N VAL A 22 18.05 -19.23 -11.66
CA VAL A 22 19.40 -19.05 -12.20
C VAL A 22 19.57 -19.76 -13.56
N THR A 23 18.88 -20.88 -13.74
CA THR A 23 18.76 -21.66 -14.98
C THR A 23 17.98 -20.96 -16.08
N GLU A 24 17.08 -20.02 -15.76
CA GLU A 24 16.34 -19.21 -16.73
C GLU A 24 17.15 -17.98 -17.13
N TRP A 25 17.72 -17.26 -16.14
CA TRP A 25 18.23 -15.91 -16.37
C TRP A 25 19.69 -15.86 -16.85
N LEU A 26 20.58 -16.77 -16.42
CA LEU A 26 21.96 -16.74 -16.89
C LEU A 26 22.10 -17.03 -18.40
N PRO A 27 21.38 -18.01 -19.01
CA PRO A 27 21.41 -18.23 -20.45
C PRO A 27 20.90 -17.01 -21.24
N LYS A 28 19.74 -16.45 -20.84
CA LYS A 28 19.15 -15.27 -21.50
C LYS A 28 20.13 -14.09 -21.57
N LEU A 29 20.89 -13.83 -20.49
CA LEU A 29 21.90 -12.76 -20.45
C LEU A 29 23.06 -12.97 -21.44
N LEU A 30 23.39 -14.22 -21.80
CA LEU A 30 24.37 -14.54 -22.83
C LEU A 30 23.76 -14.45 -24.23
N GLU A 31 22.60 -15.09 -24.44
CA GLU A 31 21.86 -15.13 -25.72
C GLU A 31 21.56 -13.72 -26.25
N GLN A 32 21.21 -12.80 -25.35
CA GLN A 32 20.88 -11.40 -25.66
C GLN A 32 22.11 -10.48 -25.78
N GLY A 33 23.34 -11.00 -25.60
CA GLY A 33 24.58 -10.21 -25.67
C GLY A 33 24.75 -9.17 -24.56
N ILE A 34 23.97 -9.26 -23.48
CA ILE A 34 24.05 -8.36 -22.32
C ILE A 34 25.33 -8.63 -21.53
N VAL A 35 25.73 -9.91 -21.45
CA VAL A 35 27.00 -10.35 -20.88
C VAL A 35 27.86 -11.03 -21.94
N GLU A 36 29.01 -10.43 -22.26
CA GLU A 36 30.03 -11.04 -23.13
C GLU A 36 30.85 -12.09 -22.34
N ALA A 37 30.40 -13.35 -22.32
CA ALA A 37 31.13 -14.47 -21.71
C ALA A 37 31.12 -15.72 -22.61
N LYS A 38 32.11 -16.60 -22.39
CA LYS A 38 32.31 -17.88 -23.09
C LYS A 38 31.49 -19.01 -22.47
N SER A 39 31.29 -18.96 -21.15
CA SER A 39 30.32 -19.74 -20.37
C SER A 39 29.91 -18.93 -19.14
N LEU A 40 28.78 -19.26 -18.54
CA LEU A 40 28.30 -18.65 -17.30
C LEU A 40 27.51 -19.68 -16.48
N ASP A 41 28.21 -20.32 -15.56
CA ASP A 41 27.69 -21.43 -14.75
C ASP A 41 27.03 -20.92 -13.47
N SER A 42 25.93 -21.57 -13.05
CA SER A 42 25.20 -21.24 -11.81
C SER A 42 26.08 -21.42 -10.58
N TRP A 43 26.15 -20.41 -9.69
CA TRP A 43 27.08 -20.41 -8.56
C TRP A 43 26.41 -20.02 -7.22
N SER A 44 26.03 -21.04 -6.45
CA SER A 44 25.30 -20.91 -5.17
C SER A 44 26.19 -20.83 -3.92
N ASP A 45 27.46 -21.22 -4.01
CA ASP A 45 28.41 -21.23 -2.88
C ASP A 45 28.51 -19.93 -2.05
N PRO A 46 28.31 -18.70 -2.58
CA PRO A 46 28.42 -17.48 -1.78
C PRO A 46 27.41 -17.33 -0.64
N GLY A 47 26.40 -18.20 -0.53
CA GLY A 47 25.34 -18.09 0.48
C GLY A 47 24.33 -16.98 0.22
N ILE A 48 24.16 -16.59 -1.04
CA ILE A 48 23.21 -15.56 -1.48
C ILE A 48 21.86 -16.23 -1.75
N PRO A 49 20.74 -15.77 -1.16
CA PRO A 49 19.42 -16.35 -1.44
C PRO A 49 18.99 -16.10 -2.88
N SER A 50 18.47 -17.13 -3.56
CA SER A 50 17.93 -17.01 -4.93
C SER A 50 16.74 -16.06 -5.06
N SER A 51 16.11 -15.66 -3.95
CA SER A 51 15.07 -14.62 -3.92
C SER A 51 15.61 -13.20 -4.11
N VAL A 52 16.92 -12.98 -3.92
CA VAL A 52 17.64 -11.69 -3.96
C VAL A 52 18.28 -11.46 -5.34
N ALA A 53 19.11 -12.40 -5.79
CA ALA A 53 19.77 -12.36 -7.09
C ALA A 53 20.11 -13.77 -7.61
N ALA A 54 20.13 -13.93 -8.93
CA ALA A 54 20.79 -15.03 -9.61
C ALA A 54 22.29 -14.73 -9.75
N ILE A 55 23.15 -15.68 -9.38
CA ILE A 55 24.61 -15.54 -9.40
C ILE A 55 25.20 -16.54 -10.38
N GLY A 56 26.02 -16.03 -11.30
CA GLY A 56 26.78 -16.83 -12.26
C GLY A 56 28.28 -16.61 -12.13
N ARG A 57 29.07 -17.62 -12.48
CA ARG A 57 30.54 -17.54 -12.56
C ARG A 57 31.00 -18.07 -13.92
N GLY A 58 31.99 -17.43 -14.54
CA GLY A 58 32.38 -17.75 -15.91
C GLY A 58 33.73 -17.18 -16.33
N GLU A 59 33.95 -17.12 -17.64
CA GLU A 59 35.18 -16.63 -18.26
C GLU A 59 34.82 -15.78 -19.49
N LYS A 60 35.48 -14.63 -19.67
CA LYS A 60 35.39 -13.83 -20.90
C LYS A 60 36.21 -14.46 -22.03
N ALA A 61 35.95 -14.03 -23.27
CA ALA A 61 36.67 -14.51 -24.46
C ALA A 61 38.20 -14.22 -24.43
N ASP A 62 38.65 -13.29 -23.57
CA ASP A 62 40.06 -12.95 -23.34
C ASP A 62 40.72 -13.73 -22.18
N GLY A 63 39.98 -14.61 -21.50
CA GLY A 63 40.43 -15.35 -20.30
C GLY A 63 40.19 -14.62 -18.97
N THR A 64 39.54 -13.45 -18.97
CA THR A 64 39.20 -12.75 -17.72
C THR A 64 38.12 -13.51 -16.96
N ALA A 65 38.43 -13.97 -15.75
CA ALA A 65 37.45 -14.61 -14.86
C ALA A 65 36.30 -13.63 -14.53
N LEU A 66 35.07 -14.14 -14.56
CA LEU A 66 33.85 -13.34 -14.51
C LEU A 66 32.93 -13.80 -13.38
N ILE A 67 32.28 -12.85 -12.70
CA ILE A 67 31.14 -13.06 -11.82
C ILE A 67 29.99 -12.20 -12.33
N VAL A 68 28.80 -12.76 -12.46
CA VAL A 68 27.58 -12.05 -12.84
C VAL A 68 26.58 -12.11 -11.70
N SER A 69 25.94 -10.98 -11.41
CA SER A 69 24.82 -10.90 -10.47
C SER A 69 23.64 -10.23 -11.14
N PHE A 70 22.49 -10.90 -11.15
CA PHE A 70 21.27 -10.41 -11.78
C PHE A 70 20.10 -10.40 -10.80
N SER A 71 19.36 -9.29 -10.75
CA SER A 71 18.04 -9.26 -10.12
C SER A 71 17.05 -8.48 -11.00
N PRO A 72 15.91 -9.08 -11.37
CA PRO A 72 14.84 -8.37 -12.08
C PRO A 72 14.07 -7.42 -11.15
N LYS A 73 14.27 -7.52 -9.83
CA LYS A 73 13.48 -6.82 -8.80
C LYS A 73 14.15 -5.54 -8.28
N SER A 74 15.49 -5.56 -8.14
CA SER A 74 16.22 -4.46 -7.51
C SER A 74 17.70 -4.44 -7.93
N ALA A 75 18.14 -3.35 -8.53
CA ALA A 75 19.55 -3.11 -8.84
C ALA A 75 20.43 -3.09 -7.58
N THR A 76 19.91 -2.62 -6.44
CA THR A 76 20.64 -2.62 -5.16
C THR A 76 20.83 -4.04 -4.62
N GLU A 77 19.82 -4.91 -4.75
CA GLU A 77 19.97 -6.32 -4.36
C GLU A 77 20.97 -7.05 -5.27
N ALA A 78 20.91 -6.83 -6.59
CA ALA A 78 21.91 -7.34 -7.53
C ALA A 78 23.33 -6.86 -7.21
N LEU A 79 23.49 -5.57 -6.87
CA LEU A 79 24.78 -4.97 -6.51
C LEU A 79 25.36 -5.59 -5.24
N LEU A 80 24.60 -5.62 -4.14
CA LEU A 80 25.05 -6.18 -2.86
C LEU A 80 25.41 -7.67 -3.00
N ALA A 81 24.60 -8.42 -3.72
CA ALA A 81 24.84 -9.84 -4.00
C ALA A 81 26.13 -10.03 -4.83
N GLY A 82 26.33 -9.26 -5.90
CA GLY A 82 27.55 -9.32 -6.72
C GLY A 82 28.82 -8.98 -5.95
N LEU A 83 28.77 -7.94 -5.09
CA LEU A 83 29.89 -7.54 -4.24
C LEU A 83 30.25 -8.62 -3.22
N SER A 84 29.26 -9.28 -2.61
CA SER A 84 29.49 -10.35 -1.63
C SER A 84 29.96 -11.68 -2.25
N ALA A 85 29.46 -12.00 -3.45
CA ALA A 85 29.96 -13.11 -4.26
C ALA A 85 31.44 -12.89 -4.65
N ALA A 86 31.78 -11.67 -5.06
CA ALA A 86 33.15 -11.31 -5.38
C ALA A 86 34.08 -11.24 -4.16
N ALA A 87 33.60 -10.75 -3.00
CA ALA A 87 34.35 -10.79 -1.74
C ALA A 87 34.67 -12.24 -1.31
N TYR A 88 33.71 -13.15 -1.45
CA TYR A 88 33.90 -14.58 -1.21
C TYR A 88 34.88 -15.23 -2.21
N ALA A 89 34.84 -14.84 -3.49
CA ALA A 89 35.83 -15.26 -4.49
C ALA A 89 37.24 -14.71 -4.21
N VAL A 90 37.36 -13.49 -3.66
CA VAL A 90 38.63 -12.91 -3.22
C VAL A 90 39.20 -13.68 -2.02
N GLU A 91 38.36 -14.05 -1.05
CA GLU A 91 38.77 -14.79 0.15
C GLU A 91 39.24 -16.21 -0.18
N LYS A 92 38.52 -16.94 -1.04
CA LYS A 92 38.85 -18.33 -1.39
C LYS A 92 39.88 -18.47 -2.51
N ASP A 93 39.68 -17.74 -3.60
CA ASP A 93 40.35 -17.99 -4.89
C ASP A 93 41.29 -16.84 -5.32
N GLN A 94 41.46 -15.81 -4.49
CA GLN A 94 42.22 -14.59 -4.81
C GLN A 94 41.71 -13.86 -6.08
N PHE A 95 40.39 -13.91 -6.32
CA PHE A 95 39.75 -13.36 -7.51
C PHE A 95 40.12 -11.88 -7.80
N ALA A 96 40.66 -11.65 -8.99
CA ALA A 96 41.04 -10.33 -9.51
C ALA A 96 40.44 -10.06 -10.91
N GLY A 97 39.29 -10.68 -11.20
CA GLY A 97 38.60 -10.60 -12.49
C GLY A 97 37.61 -9.44 -12.58
N GLN A 98 36.51 -9.65 -13.29
CA GLN A 98 35.43 -8.68 -13.43
C GLN A 98 34.12 -9.17 -12.78
N VAL A 99 33.40 -8.24 -12.14
CA VAL A 99 32.03 -8.41 -11.67
C VAL A 99 31.11 -7.59 -12.56
N ILE A 100 30.07 -8.21 -13.11
CA ILE A 100 29.01 -7.53 -13.86
C ILE A 100 27.70 -7.62 -13.07
N VAL A 101 27.11 -6.47 -12.75
CA VAL A 101 25.83 -6.37 -12.05
C VAL A 101 24.77 -5.93 -13.07
N VAL A 102 23.75 -6.76 -13.28
CA VAL A 102 22.70 -6.53 -14.27
C VAL A 102 21.34 -6.38 -13.57
N SER A 103 20.56 -5.39 -13.98
CA SER A 103 19.17 -5.22 -13.56
C SER A 103 18.40 -4.40 -14.61
N PRO A 104 17.11 -4.67 -14.87
CA PRO A 104 16.36 -3.88 -15.84
C PRO A 104 16.16 -2.42 -15.41
N ASN A 105 15.98 -2.16 -14.10
CA ASN A 105 15.76 -0.82 -13.58
C ASN A 105 16.81 -0.44 -12.53
N TRP A 106 17.58 0.61 -12.84
CA TRP A 106 18.52 1.25 -11.92
C TRP A 106 17.95 2.60 -11.49
N ASP A 107 17.34 2.64 -10.30
CA ASP A 107 16.87 3.88 -9.68
C ASP A 107 18.02 4.79 -9.20
N SER A 108 17.69 6.05 -8.87
CA SER A 108 18.68 7.03 -8.41
C SER A 108 19.30 6.72 -7.05
N ALA A 109 18.70 5.86 -6.21
CA ALA A 109 19.36 5.43 -4.98
C ALA A 109 20.46 4.42 -5.32
N ALA A 110 20.15 3.37 -6.08
CA ALA A 110 21.12 2.38 -6.58
C ALA A 110 22.30 3.03 -7.32
N ARG A 111 22.03 4.04 -8.17
CA ARG A 111 23.09 4.83 -8.85
C ARG A 111 23.97 5.62 -7.89
N ARG A 112 23.43 6.18 -6.81
CA ARG A 112 24.23 6.90 -5.80
C ARG A 112 25.12 5.96 -4.99
N LEU A 113 24.71 4.70 -4.77
CA LEU A 113 25.51 3.70 -4.06
C LEU A 113 26.85 3.40 -4.77
N LEU A 114 26.90 3.54 -6.08
CA LEU A 114 28.12 3.41 -6.86
C LEU A 114 29.20 4.45 -6.46
N SER A 115 28.82 5.58 -5.87
CA SER A 115 29.77 6.58 -5.34
C SER A 115 30.31 6.23 -3.94
N LEU A 116 29.73 5.24 -3.26
CA LEU A 116 30.15 4.74 -1.94
C LEU A 116 31.04 3.49 -2.04
N LEU A 117 31.41 3.05 -3.24
CA LEU A 117 32.24 1.86 -3.45
C LEU A 117 33.73 2.18 -3.29
N GLY A 118 34.45 1.31 -2.57
CA GLY A 118 35.90 1.45 -2.39
C GLY A 118 36.72 0.89 -3.54
N ARG A 119 38.04 0.88 -3.38
CA ARG A 119 38.93 0.22 -4.35
C ARG A 119 38.93 -1.29 -4.12
N THR A 120 38.14 -1.99 -4.91
CA THR A 120 38.03 -3.45 -4.98
C THR A 120 39.28 -4.10 -5.60
N ALA A 121 39.43 -5.41 -5.39
CA ALA A 121 40.49 -6.22 -6.05
C ALA A 121 40.13 -6.65 -7.49
N TYR A 122 38.87 -6.43 -7.87
CA TYR A 122 38.24 -6.79 -9.14
C TYR A 122 37.66 -5.54 -9.81
N ALA A 123 37.49 -5.57 -11.13
CA ALA A 123 36.73 -4.56 -11.85
C ALA A 123 35.22 -4.75 -11.61
N LEU A 124 34.46 -3.66 -11.55
CA LEU A 124 33.00 -3.68 -11.48
C LEU A 124 32.40 -2.94 -12.68
N GLU A 125 31.44 -3.56 -13.35
CA GLU A 125 30.62 -2.95 -14.39
C GLU A 125 29.13 -3.13 -14.03
N CYS A 126 28.36 -2.05 -14.16
CA CYS A 126 26.94 -2.03 -13.81
C CYS A 126 26.14 -1.77 -15.08
N ILE A 127 25.17 -2.63 -15.39
CA ILE A 127 24.43 -2.63 -16.66
C ILE A 127 22.92 -2.51 -16.37
N ALA A 128 22.29 -1.54 -17.03
CA ALA A 128 20.85 -1.48 -17.19
C ALA A 128 20.45 -2.02 -18.57
N SER A 129 19.51 -2.96 -18.60
CA SER A 129 18.87 -3.47 -19.83
C SER A 129 17.35 -3.60 -19.57
N PRO A 130 16.57 -2.53 -19.79
CA PRO A 130 15.17 -2.44 -19.32
C PRO A 130 14.24 -3.50 -19.90
N THR A 131 14.45 -3.88 -21.16
CA THR A 131 13.66 -4.89 -21.87
C THR A 131 14.32 -6.27 -21.89
N LEU A 132 15.52 -6.42 -21.32
CA LEU A 132 16.41 -7.56 -21.55
C LEU A 132 16.58 -7.86 -23.05
N GLY A 133 17.19 -6.90 -23.73
CA GLY A 133 17.55 -6.97 -25.15
C GLY A 133 18.81 -6.15 -25.46
N ALA A 134 19.05 -5.88 -26.74
CA ALA A 134 20.27 -5.23 -27.24
C ALA A 134 20.56 -3.83 -26.65
N GLY A 135 19.57 -3.18 -26.01
CA GLY A 135 19.70 -1.91 -25.32
C GLY A 135 20.48 -1.97 -24.00
N ARG A 136 21.71 -2.51 -24.00
CA ARG A 136 22.59 -2.48 -22.81
C ARG A 136 23.14 -1.06 -22.60
N SER A 137 23.08 -0.57 -21.37
CA SER A 137 23.64 0.73 -21.00
C SER A 137 24.47 0.64 -19.71
N VAL A 138 25.68 1.20 -19.74
CA VAL A 138 26.59 1.21 -18.58
C VAL A 138 26.16 2.29 -17.60
N VAL A 139 25.81 1.88 -16.39
CA VAL A 139 25.26 2.74 -15.35
C VAL A 139 26.39 3.50 -14.65
N GLN A 140 26.29 4.83 -14.69
CA GLN A 140 27.21 5.73 -14.01
C GLN A 140 26.69 6.12 -12.62
N SER A 141 27.60 6.49 -11.74
CA SER A 141 27.24 7.03 -10.42
C SER A 141 26.51 8.37 -10.54
N GLU A 142 25.45 8.55 -9.76
CA GLU A 142 24.70 9.80 -9.68
C GLU A 142 25.15 10.60 -8.45
N PRO A 143 25.28 11.94 -8.52
CA PRO A 143 25.59 12.76 -7.34
C PRO A 143 24.48 12.69 -6.27
N PRO A 144 24.80 12.94 -4.99
CA PRO A 144 23.78 13.08 -3.95
C PRO A 144 22.86 14.28 -4.22
N LEU A 145 21.61 14.16 -3.78
CA LEU A 145 20.63 15.25 -3.85
C LEU A 145 21.09 16.47 -3.04
N ARG A 146 20.45 17.62 -3.30
CA ARG A 146 20.33 18.68 -2.30
C ARG A 146 18.91 18.63 -1.74
N VAL A 147 18.70 17.91 -0.65
CA VAL A 147 17.44 17.98 0.08
C VAL A 147 17.36 19.33 0.78
N LEU A 148 16.31 20.09 0.51
CA LEU A 148 16.00 21.31 1.25
C LEU A 148 15.21 20.91 2.50
N ALA A 149 15.86 20.91 3.66
CA ALA A 149 15.17 20.87 4.94
C ALA A 149 14.47 22.22 5.20
N ALA A 150 13.27 22.18 5.77
CA ALA A 150 12.55 23.36 6.23
C ALA A 150 12.54 23.41 7.76
N SER A 151 12.37 24.60 8.34
CA SER A 151 12.09 24.77 9.78
C SER A 151 10.60 24.97 10.04
N ALA A 152 10.15 24.64 11.26
CA ALA A 152 8.78 24.94 11.71
C ALA A 152 8.43 26.44 11.56
N GLY A 153 9.43 27.33 11.69
CA GLY A 153 9.29 28.76 11.44
C GLY A 153 9.02 29.12 9.97
N GLN A 154 9.66 28.43 9.03
CA GLN A 154 9.44 28.59 7.58
C GLN A 154 8.07 28.04 7.15
N LEU A 155 7.64 26.88 7.68
CA LEU A 155 6.29 26.36 7.46
C LEU A 155 5.23 27.32 8.01
N ALA A 156 5.40 27.79 9.26
CA ALA A 156 4.51 28.80 9.84
C ALA A 156 4.45 30.08 8.99
N SER A 157 5.55 30.50 8.34
CA SER A 157 5.55 31.74 7.54
C SER A 157 4.65 31.70 6.30
N ARG A 158 4.18 30.52 5.87
CA ARG A 158 3.20 30.36 4.78
C ARG A 158 1.78 30.81 5.17
N LEU A 159 1.46 30.83 6.47
CA LEU A 159 0.16 31.24 6.98
C LEU A 159 0.05 32.77 6.99
N SER A 160 -0.97 33.33 6.35
CA SER A 160 -1.16 34.78 6.20
C SER A 160 -1.57 35.47 7.51
N ALA A 161 -2.44 34.84 8.31
CA ALA A 161 -2.93 35.36 9.57
C ALA A 161 -1.92 35.19 10.73
N ALA A 162 -1.69 36.26 11.50
CA ALA A 162 -0.78 36.22 12.64
C ALA A 162 -1.21 35.24 13.76
N ALA A 163 -2.52 35.07 13.96
CA ALA A 163 -3.06 34.07 14.89
C ALA A 163 -2.75 32.64 14.44
N ALA A 164 -3.02 32.30 13.17
CA ALA A 164 -2.67 30.99 12.61
C ALA A 164 -1.16 30.69 12.70
N ARG A 165 -0.30 31.71 12.49
CA ARG A 165 1.16 31.57 12.72
C ARG A 165 1.52 31.26 14.17
N ALA A 166 0.78 31.79 15.14
CA ALA A 166 0.99 31.47 16.55
C ALA A 166 0.46 30.06 16.87
N ASP A 167 -0.72 29.69 16.36
CA ASP A 167 -1.34 28.39 16.60
C ASP A 167 -0.52 27.24 16.01
N PHE A 168 0.00 27.40 14.78
CA PHE A 168 0.93 26.44 14.17
C PHE A 168 2.22 26.26 15.00
N ARG A 169 2.78 27.36 15.54
CA ARG A 169 3.98 27.28 16.39
C ARG A 169 3.69 26.62 17.74
N ARG A 170 2.54 26.90 18.35
CA ARG A 170 2.08 26.23 19.59
C ARG A 170 1.86 24.73 19.36
N ALA A 171 1.30 24.36 18.20
CA ALA A 171 1.10 22.98 17.81
C ALA A 171 2.42 22.23 17.54
N ALA A 172 3.40 22.88 16.90
CA ALA A 172 4.75 22.31 16.73
C ALA A 172 5.42 22.00 18.08
N LEU A 173 5.44 22.97 19.00
CA LEU A 173 5.95 22.80 20.36
C LEU A 173 5.18 21.71 21.15
N ALA A 174 3.89 21.54 20.90
CA ALA A 174 3.09 20.48 21.52
C ALA A 174 3.42 19.08 20.94
N LEU A 175 3.76 18.96 19.65
CA LEU A 175 4.29 17.72 19.08
C LEU A 175 5.68 17.41 19.67
N GLU A 176 6.54 18.42 19.86
CA GLU A 176 7.86 18.26 20.51
C GLU A 176 7.71 17.80 21.96
N GLY A 177 6.74 18.36 22.70
CA GLY A 177 6.38 17.90 24.04
C GLY A 177 5.89 16.45 24.08
N LEU A 178 5.04 16.04 23.14
CA LEU A 178 4.59 14.64 23.02
C LEU A 178 5.73 13.69 22.64
N ALA A 179 6.64 14.11 21.76
CA ALA A 179 7.85 13.36 21.43
C ALA A 179 8.71 13.14 22.68
N ALA A 180 9.10 14.21 23.39
CA ALA A 180 9.89 14.09 24.61
C ALA A 180 9.23 13.21 25.68
N LYS A 181 7.90 13.28 25.82
CA LYS A 181 7.11 12.51 26.80
C LYS A 181 7.02 11.01 26.49
N HIS A 182 7.08 10.62 25.22
CA HIS A 182 6.82 9.24 24.79
C HIS A 182 8.03 8.54 24.14
N GLY A 183 9.24 9.11 24.24
CA GLY A 183 10.42 8.60 23.53
C GLY A 183 10.25 8.70 22.01
N GLY A 184 9.57 9.75 21.57
CA GLY A 184 9.25 10.06 20.18
C GLY A 184 10.27 11.00 19.53
N SER A 185 9.93 11.50 18.33
CA SER A 185 10.69 12.48 17.57
C SER A 185 9.75 13.40 16.79
N VAL A 186 10.23 14.59 16.44
CA VAL A 186 9.55 15.52 15.53
C VAL A 186 10.44 15.80 14.33
N ARG A 187 9.96 15.43 13.15
CA ARG A 187 10.62 15.70 11.86
C ARG A 187 9.99 16.92 11.20
N VAL A 188 10.77 17.71 10.47
CA VAL A 188 10.24 18.81 9.64
C VAL A 188 10.54 18.52 8.17
N GLY A 189 9.50 18.16 7.42
CA GLY A 189 9.55 18.05 5.97
C GLY A 189 9.32 19.40 5.29
N LEU A 190 9.38 19.41 3.96
CA LEU A 190 9.20 20.63 3.15
C LEU A 190 7.85 21.34 3.35
N GLU A 191 6.82 20.64 3.85
CA GLU A 191 5.44 21.16 3.90
C GLU A 191 4.68 20.85 5.21
N ARG A 192 5.22 19.91 6.01
CA ARG A 192 4.57 19.39 7.21
C ARG A 192 5.58 18.99 8.27
N ILE A 193 5.14 19.03 9.52
CA ILE A 193 5.85 18.56 10.70
C ILE A 193 5.28 17.18 11.05
N GLU A 194 6.10 16.19 11.34
CA GLU A 194 5.66 14.81 11.60
C GLU A 194 6.07 14.38 13.02
N LEU A 195 5.10 14.03 13.86
CA LEU A 195 5.34 13.39 15.15
C LEU A 195 5.43 11.88 14.93
N VAL A 196 6.53 11.29 15.40
CA VAL A 196 6.84 9.87 15.28
C VAL A 196 7.05 9.30 16.68
N VAL A 197 6.55 8.09 16.92
CA VAL A 197 6.74 7.31 18.15
C VAL A 197 6.88 5.84 17.77
N LEU A 198 7.89 5.13 18.31
CA LEU A 198 8.23 3.74 17.93
C LEU A 198 8.36 3.52 16.41
N ALA A 199 9.13 4.37 15.73
CA ALA A 199 9.34 4.38 14.27
C ALA A 199 8.07 4.53 13.40
N ARG A 200 6.90 4.77 14.00
CA ARG A 200 5.63 5.06 13.32
C ARG A 200 5.32 6.54 13.41
N ARG A 201 4.98 7.16 12.29
CA ARG A 201 4.31 8.46 12.31
C ARG A 201 2.95 8.31 12.98
N VAL A 202 2.71 9.15 13.96
CA VAL A 202 1.49 9.17 14.78
C VAL A 202 0.58 10.31 14.33
N ALA A 203 1.17 11.47 14.07
CA ALA A 203 0.50 12.67 13.63
C ALA A 203 1.36 13.47 12.65
N GLU A 204 0.71 14.32 11.86
CA GLU A 204 1.37 15.32 11.02
C GLU A 204 0.66 16.68 11.16
N LEU A 205 1.41 17.76 11.26
CA LEU A 205 0.91 19.13 11.32
C LEU A 205 1.30 19.85 10.02
N ARG A 206 0.30 20.26 9.24
CA ARG A 206 0.48 20.86 7.91
C ARG A 206 -0.29 22.15 7.74
N VAL A 207 0.10 22.93 6.73
CA VAL A 207 -0.66 24.11 6.29
C VAL A 207 -1.64 23.68 5.21
N LYS A 208 -2.94 23.90 5.41
CA LYS A 208 -3.97 23.67 4.39
C LYS A 208 -4.98 24.82 4.43
N ASP A 209 -5.40 25.30 3.27
CA ASP A 209 -6.47 26.31 3.12
C ASP A 209 -6.23 27.61 3.94
N GLY A 210 -4.95 27.96 4.16
CA GLY A 210 -4.53 29.10 4.98
C GLY A 210 -4.58 28.88 6.50
N ALA A 211 -4.92 27.68 6.96
CA ALA A 211 -5.01 27.27 8.36
C ALA A 211 -3.94 26.21 8.74
N ALA A 212 -3.76 26.01 10.04
CA ALA A 212 -2.96 24.93 10.60
C ALA A 212 -3.86 23.69 10.81
N VAL A 213 -3.40 22.51 10.37
CA VAL A 213 -4.22 21.29 10.40
C VAL A 213 -3.42 20.12 10.98
N LEU A 214 -4.00 19.43 11.96
CA LEU A 214 -3.46 18.23 12.60
C LEU A 214 -4.05 16.96 11.98
N GLU A 215 -3.24 16.34 11.14
CA GLU A 215 -3.23 14.92 10.79
C GLU A 215 -3.08 14.01 12.00
N THR A 216 -4.05 13.15 12.34
CA THR A 216 -3.80 12.00 13.23
C THR A 216 -3.94 10.70 12.45
N GLN A 217 -2.95 9.81 12.54
CA GLN A 217 -2.83 8.57 11.75
C GLN A 217 -3.15 7.30 12.56
N ILE A 218 -3.16 7.36 13.90
CA ILE A 218 -3.42 6.19 14.77
C ILE A 218 -4.88 6.15 15.24
N GLY A 219 -5.43 4.94 15.41
CA GLY A 219 -6.85 4.75 15.75
C GLY A 219 -7.84 5.00 14.61
N GLY A 220 -7.35 5.44 13.44
CA GLY A 220 -8.12 5.89 12.28
C GLY A 220 -7.53 7.21 11.78
N ARG A 221 -7.72 7.55 10.49
CA ARG A 221 -7.34 8.88 10.00
C ARG A 221 -8.38 9.89 10.47
N SER A 222 -7.94 10.91 11.20
CA SER A 222 -8.78 12.04 11.60
C SER A 222 -8.03 13.35 11.44
N THR A 223 -8.67 14.31 10.77
CA THR A 223 -8.13 15.61 10.43
C THR A 223 -8.78 16.69 11.29
N THR A 224 -7.99 17.40 12.09
CA THR A 224 -8.48 18.45 13.00
C THR A 224 -7.90 19.80 12.60
N SER A 225 -8.75 20.77 12.28
CA SER A 225 -8.30 22.16 12.09
C SER A 225 -7.89 22.75 13.44
N LEU A 226 -6.76 23.43 13.51
CA LEU A 226 -6.24 24.02 14.74
C LEU A 226 -6.51 25.52 14.77
N ALA A 227 -7.60 25.90 15.46
CA ALA A 227 -7.95 27.29 15.72
C ALA A 227 -8.20 27.53 17.22
N GLY A 228 -7.48 28.49 17.81
CA GLY A 228 -7.82 29.06 19.11
C GLY A 228 -7.77 28.08 20.29
N THR A 229 -8.95 27.73 20.81
CA THR A 229 -9.14 26.95 22.06
C THR A 229 -9.10 25.44 21.87
N GLU A 230 -9.30 24.92 20.66
CA GLU A 230 -9.45 23.48 20.42
C GLU A 230 -8.13 22.70 20.46
N LEU A 231 -7.00 23.41 20.38
CA LEU A 231 -5.65 22.84 20.36
C LEU A 231 -5.37 21.92 21.57
N ALA A 232 -5.79 22.29 22.78
CA ALA A 232 -5.58 21.45 23.97
C ALA A 232 -6.29 20.08 23.82
N GLY A 233 -7.58 20.08 23.52
CA GLY A 233 -8.37 18.85 23.37
C GLY A 233 -7.91 17.95 22.21
N ALA A 234 -7.41 18.55 21.13
CA ALA A 234 -6.82 17.80 20.02
C ALA A 234 -5.54 17.04 20.45
N PHE A 235 -4.66 17.71 21.21
CA PHE A 235 -3.41 17.11 21.69
C PHE A 235 -3.62 16.13 22.85
N ASP A 236 -4.58 16.38 23.75
CA ASP A 236 -5.01 15.42 24.79
C ASP A 236 -5.60 14.14 24.15
N GLY A 237 -6.40 14.29 23.10
CA GLY A 237 -6.94 13.17 22.32
C GLY A 237 -5.85 12.34 21.65
N LEU A 238 -4.89 13.00 21.01
CA LEU A 238 -3.70 12.39 20.41
C LEU A 238 -2.85 11.64 21.45
N GLU A 239 -2.58 12.25 22.62
CA GLU A 239 -1.86 11.56 23.70
C GLU A 239 -2.63 10.33 24.22
N GLY A 240 -3.94 10.47 24.38
CA GLY A 240 -4.84 9.39 24.78
C GLY A 240 -4.86 8.21 23.81
N GLN A 241 -4.52 8.42 22.53
CA GLN A 241 -4.31 7.36 21.54
C GLN A 241 -2.87 6.81 21.58
N ILE A 242 -1.84 7.67 21.73
CA ILE A 242 -0.43 7.24 21.87
C ILE A 242 -0.29 6.26 23.03
N ARG A 243 -0.81 6.61 24.22
CA ARG A 243 -0.78 5.75 25.41
C ARG A 243 -1.42 4.37 25.16
N ARG A 244 -2.53 4.31 24.40
CA ARG A 244 -3.16 3.04 24.03
C ARG A 244 -2.28 2.22 23.09
N ARG A 245 -1.62 2.85 22.10
CA ARG A 245 -0.69 2.16 21.19
C ARG A 245 0.51 1.59 21.92
N LEU A 246 1.14 2.38 22.81
CA LEU A 246 2.30 1.95 23.60
C LEU A 246 1.98 0.77 24.54
N ASN A 247 0.73 0.67 24.99
CA ASN A 247 0.25 -0.43 25.81
C ASN A 247 -0.24 -1.65 25.00
N ASP A 248 -0.32 -1.58 23.66
CA ASP A 248 -0.63 -2.77 22.85
C ASP A 248 0.56 -3.72 22.89
N ARG A 249 0.31 -4.94 23.40
CA ARG A 249 1.28 -6.01 23.49
C ARG A 249 1.94 -6.32 22.14
N LYS A 250 1.21 -6.24 21.02
CA LYS A 250 1.76 -6.51 19.68
C LYS A 250 2.77 -5.45 19.24
N VAL A 251 2.55 -4.20 19.62
CA VAL A 251 3.47 -3.09 19.33
C VAL A 251 4.72 -3.21 20.22
N ARG A 252 4.51 -3.44 21.52
CA ARG A 252 5.59 -3.51 22.52
C ARG A 252 6.48 -4.75 22.36
N ASP A 253 5.90 -5.91 22.10
CA ASP A 253 6.62 -7.19 22.03
C ASP A 253 7.19 -7.48 20.61
N GLY A 254 6.88 -6.65 19.59
CA GLY A 254 7.38 -6.78 18.21
C GLY A 254 8.42 -5.72 17.81
N GLU A 255 8.76 -5.65 16.51
CA GLU A 255 9.84 -4.81 15.95
C GLU A 255 9.71 -3.32 16.33
N GLU A 256 8.50 -2.74 16.32
CA GLU A 256 8.28 -1.34 16.74
C GLU A 256 8.78 -1.08 18.17
N GLY A 257 8.47 -1.99 19.09
CA GLY A 257 8.93 -1.96 20.47
C GLY A 257 10.42 -2.25 20.62
N LEU A 258 10.98 -3.14 19.81
CA LEU A 258 12.43 -3.40 19.75
C LEU A 258 13.21 -2.14 19.36
N ARG A 259 12.80 -1.51 18.26
CA ARG A 259 13.39 -0.28 17.72
C ARG A 259 13.33 0.86 18.73
N GLY A 260 12.18 1.05 19.39
CA GLY A 260 12.05 2.02 20.47
C GLY A 260 12.91 1.73 21.70
N ARG A 261 13.04 0.46 22.13
CA ARG A 261 13.92 0.07 23.25
C ARG A 261 15.38 0.41 22.95
N VAL A 262 15.87 -0.02 21.79
CA VAL A 262 17.27 0.14 21.40
C VAL A 262 17.63 1.61 21.13
N ILE A 263 16.74 2.40 20.53
CA ILE A 263 16.95 3.87 20.42
C ILE A 263 17.03 4.54 21.80
N ALA A 264 16.18 4.15 22.74
CA ALA A 264 16.22 4.67 24.11
C ALA A 264 17.46 4.20 24.90
N GLU A 265 18.02 3.03 24.57
CA GLU A 265 19.30 2.54 25.10
C GLU A 265 20.49 3.32 24.53
N LEU A 266 20.60 3.46 23.20
CA LEU A 266 21.64 4.23 22.52
C LEU A 266 21.66 5.71 22.96
N SER A 267 20.48 6.28 23.26
CA SER A 267 20.34 7.63 23.86
C SER A 267 20.93 7.74 25.27
N ARG A 268 21.03 6.64 26.02
CA ARG A 268 21.49 6.58 27.43
C ARG A 268 22.91 6.07 27.57
N GLY A 269 23.38 5.20 26.66
CA GLY A 269 24.65 4.46 26.77
C GLY A 269 25.93 5.27 26.65
N ALA A 270 25.84 6.60 26.57
CA ALA A 270 26.95 7.56 26.36
C ALA A 270 27.74 7.40 25.04
N GLU A 271 27.43 6.40 24.20
CA GLU A 271 28.08 6.17 22.90
C GLU A 271 27.76 7.24 21.87
N LEU A 272 26.50 7.72 21.85
CA LEU A 272 26.00 8.73 20.93
C LEU A 272 25.59 9.98 21.71
N ARG A 273 26.43 11.01 21.69
CA ARG A 273 26.25 12.25 22.48
C ARG A 273 25.16 13.21 21.96
N ALA A 274 24.50 12.83 20.87
CA ALA A 274 23.55 13.65 20.11
C ALA A 274 22.66 12.77 19.21
N LEU A 275 21.88 11.84 19.76
CA LEU A 275 20.99 11.00 18.94
C LEU A 275 19.74 11.78 18.50
N CYS A 276 19.56 11.94 17.19
CA CYS A 276 18.31 12.32 16.55
C CYS A 276 17.56 11.04 16.11
N PRO A 277 16.49 10.62 16.81
CA PRO A 277 15.71 9.43 16.43
C PRO A 277 14.85 9.69 15.19
N TRP A 278 14.81 8.71 14.28
CA TRP A 278 14.10 8.66 13.00
C TRP A 278 14.20 9.97 12.19
N PRO A 279 15.29 10.17 11.43
CA PRO A 279 15.68 11.48 10.89
C PRO A 279 14.94 11.91 9.61
N SER A 280 14.38 10.97 8.85
CA SER A 280 13.95 11.21 7.46
C SER A 280 12.45 11.51 7.39
N PRO A 281 12.00 12.71 6.98
CA PRO A 281 10.58 13.01 6.84
C PRO A 281 9.95 12.24 5.68
N GLY A 282 8.70 11.80 5.85
CA GLY A 282 7.82 11.37 4.76
C GLY A 282 7.56 9.86 4.61
N THR A 283 8.22 9.01 5.38
CA THR A 283 7.97 7.55 5.40
C THR A 283 7.43 7.08 6.76
N ASP A 284 6.60 6.03 6.71
CA ASP A 284 6.12 5.29 7.88
C ASP A 284 6.93 4.00 8.00
N LEU A 285 7.41 3.64 9.21
CA LEU A 285 8.41 2.59 9.42
C LEU A 285 9.72 2.87 8.66
N ASP A 286 10.34 4.02 8.95
CA ASP A 286 11.61 4.47 8.36
C ASP A 286 12.63 3.34 8.23
N VAL A 287 13.44 3.41 7.17
CA VAL A 287 14.55 2.48 7.04
C VAL A 287 15.70 2.84 7.99
N ILE A 288 15.80 4.11 8.41
CA ILE A 288 16.80 4.60 9.36
C ILE A 288 16.15 4.91 10.70
N ASP A 289 16.75 4.39 11.78
CA ASP A 289 16.22 4.51 13.14
C ASP A 289 16.74 5.73 13.90
N GLY A 290 17.89 6.27 13.52
CA GLY A 290 18.41 7.51 14.06
C GLY A 290 19.74 7.93 13.45
N VAL A 291 20.20 9.12 13.79
CA VAL A 291 21.61 9.52 13.60
C VAL A 291 22.16 10.10 14.88
N GLY A 292 23.30 9.61 15.34
CA GLY A 292 24.06 10.18 16.44
C GLY A 292 25.34 10.88 15.98
N LEU A 293 25.99 11.57 16.91
CA LEU A 293 27.43 11.84 16.85
C LEU A 293 28.12 10.96 17.91
N ASN A 294 29.24 10.31 17.57
CA ASN A 294 30.09 9.64 18.56
C ASN A 294 30.85 10.68 19.44
N ALA A 295 31.72 10.19 20.33
CA ALA A 295 32.57 11.04 21.17
C ALA A 295 33.56 11.89 20.35
N GLU A 296 34.07 11.34 19.24
CA GLU A 296 35.03 11.93 18.32
C GLU A 296 34.42 13.00 17.39
N GLY A 297 33.09 13.04 17.29
CA GLY A 297 32.32 13.96 16.46
C GLY A 297 31.89 13.43 15.09
N ASP A 298 32.20 12.18 14.76
CA ASP A 298 31.78 11.50 13.54
C ASP A 298 30.28 11.15 13.60
N ALA A 299 29.57 11.34 12.47
CA ALA A 299 28.17 10.95 12.35
C ALA A 299 28.01 9.41 12.33
N VAL A 300 27.03 8.90 13.08
CA VAL A 300 26.70 7.47 13.16
C VAL A 300 25.23 7.29 12.80
N VAL A 301 24.94 6.70 11.64
CA VAL A 301 23.60 6.34 11.20
C VAL A 301 23.23 4.98 11.79
N VAL A 302 22.04 4.89 12.37
CA VAL A 302 21.56 3.71 13.11
C VAL A 302 20.38 3.09 12.38
N ALA A 303 20.38 1.77 12.21
CA ALA A 303 19.21 1.00 11.76
C ALA A 303 19.02 -0.27 12.61
N ILE A 304 17.79 -0.53 13.05
CA ILE A 304 17.47 -1.56 14.06
C ILE A 304 16.34 -2.47 13.53
N ARG A 305 16.54 -3.79 13.52
CA ARG A 305 15.51 -4.77 13.11
C ARG A 305 15.42 -5.94 14.08
N GLU A 306 14.37 -6.75 13.96
CA GLU A 306 14.39 -8.11 14.51
C GLU A 306 15.45 -8.94 13.75
N GLU A 307 15.35 -8.98 12.42
CA GLU A 307 16.29 -9.63 11.54
C GLU A 307 16.72 -8.71 10.39
N VAL A 308 18.03 -8.53 10.19
CA VAL A 308 18.59 -7.81 9.04
C VAL A 308 18.85 -8.82 7.93
N GLU A 309 17.93 -8.90 6.98
CA GLU A 309 18.09 -9.61 5.69
C GLU A 309 18.68 -8.70 4.60
N TRP A 310 19.13 -9.31 3.51
CA TRP A 310 19.53 -8.68 2.24
C TRP A 310 18.60 -7.55 1.76
N THR A 311 17.29 -7.78 1.68
CA THR A 311 16.31 -6.77 1.24
C THR A 311 16.25 -5.57 2.21
N SER A 312 16.43 -5.82 3.51
CA SER A 312 16.49 -4.75 4.51
C SER A 312 17.80 -3.96 4.41
N LEU A 313 18.92 -4.64 4.18
CA LEU A 313 20.24 -4.03 3.96
C LEU A 313 20.24 -3.15 2.71
N ALA A 314 19.65 -3.62 1.62
CA ALA A 314 19.47 -2.87 0.38
C ALA A 314 18.74 -1.54 0.63
N ALA A 315 17.64 -1.58 1.37
CA ALA A 315 16.90 -0.37 1.73
C ALA A 315 17.70 0.55 2.68
N ILE A 316 18.39 0.00 3.68
CA ILE A 316 19.17 0.80 4.66
C ILE A 316 20.29 1.57 3.95
N ILE A 317 21.04 0.89 3.08
CA ILE A 317 22.15 1.49 2.34
C ILE A 317 21.62 2.53 1.33
N ALA A 318 20.48 2.29 0.68
CA ALA A 318 19.83 3.24 -0.24
C ALA A 318 19.49 4.60 0.41
N GLU A 319 19.03 4.61 1.67
CA GLU A 319 18.68 5.85 2.40
C GLU A 319 19.89 6.64 2.93
N MET A 320 21.10 6.06 2.92
CA MET A 320 22.33 6.77 3.33
C MET A 320 22.60 8.02 2.49
N GLY A 321 22.33 7.95 1.17
CA GLY A 321 22.57 9.04 0.22
C GLY A 321 21.72 10.29 0.52
N PRO A 322 20.38 10.19 0.59
CA PRO A 322 19.51 11.27 1.05
C PRO A 322 19.88 11.77 2.45
N LEU A 323 20.14 10.87 3.39
CA LEU A 323 20.39 11.21 4.78
C LEU A 323 21.68 12.02 5.00
N ALA A 324 22.76 11.71 4.26
CA ALA A 324 24.01 12.47 4.30
C ALA A 324 23.80 13.98 4.07
N THR A 325 22.77 14.35 3.30
CA THR A 325 22.42 15.74 2.98
C THR A 325 21.69 16.46 4.12
N LEU A 326 21.04 15.71 5.02
CA LEU A 326 20.33 16.23 6.19
C LEU A 326 21.27 16.45 7.39
N LEU A 327 22.38 15.69 7.48
CA LEU A 327 23.32 15.75 8.62
C LEU A 327 23.71 17.18 9.06
N PRO A 328 24.02 18.14 8.16
CA PRO A 328 24.41 19.50 8.57
C PRO A 328 23.27 20.30 9.20
N THR A 329 22.01 19.93 8.90
CA THR A 329 20.83 20.53 9.53
C THR A 329 20.52 19.84 10.85
N LEU A 330 20.57 18.51 10.90
CA LEU A 330 20.30 17.70 12.09
C LEU A 330 21.27 18.01 13.24
N PHE A 331 22.51 18.41 12.93
CA PHE A 331 23.54 18.72 13.92
C PHE A 331 23.93 20.21 13.99
N ALA A 332 23.10 21.11 13.46
CA ALA A 332 23.41 22.55 13.39
C ALA A 332 23.61 23.24 14.76
N GLU A 333 22.97 22.71 15.81
CA GLU A 333 23.00 23.30 17.16
C GLU A 333 23.97 22.58 18.12
N ASN A 334 24.67 21.54 17.66
CA ASN A 334 25.50 20.70 18.50
C ASN A 334 26.90 21.28 18.75
N ALA A 335 27.46 21.00 19.93
CA ALA A 335 28.82 21.41 20.26
C ALA A 335 29.88 20.62 19.47
N PRO A 336 30.95 21.27 18.96
CA PRO A 336 32.04 20.59 18.25
C PRO A 336 32.79 19.57 19.15
N PRO A 337 33.52 18.60 18.56
CA PRO A 337 33.78 18.39 17.12
C PRO A 337 32.58 17.83 16.34
N ILE A 338 32.43 18.21 15.07
CA ILE A 338 31.41 17.62 14.17
C ILE A 338 32.09 17.26 12.85
N ARG A 339 31.88 16.04 12.35
CA ARG A 339 32.45 15.47 11.13
C ARG A 339 31.37 14.68 10.39
N LEU A 340 30.91 15.22 9.26
CA LEU A 340 29.71 14.73 8.55
C LEU A 340 30.02 14.16 7.16
N ALA A 341 31.29 14.11 6.74
CA ALA A 341 31.69 13.75 5.39
C ALA A 341 31.48 12.26 5.09
N GLU A 342 31.78 11.40 6.07
CA GLU A 342 31.72 9.94 5.96
C GLU A 342 30.98 9.38 7.18
N PRO A 343 29.64 9.27 7.14
CA PRO A 343 28.87 8.70 8.24
C PRO A 343 29.17 7.20 8.42
N ARG A 344 29.26 6.75 9.66
CA ARG A 344 29.42 5.34 10.03
C ARG A 344 28.05 4.66 10.13
N LEU A 345 27.92 3.42 9.66
CA LEU A 345 26.67 2.64 9.72
C LEU A 345 26.66 1.66 10.90
N LEU A 346 25.79 1.90 11.87
CA LEU A 346 25.50 0.99 12.99
C LEU A 346 24.23 0.18 12.68
N LEU A 347 24.40 -1.11 12.39
CA LEU A 347 23.29 -2.05 12.25
C LEU A 347 23.10 -2.82 13.56
N VAL A 348 21.87 -2.88 14.05
CA VAL A 348 21.52 -3.58 15.29
C VAL A 348 20.39 -4.58 15.03
N ALA A 349 20.55 -5.83 15.45
CA ALA A 349 19.56 -6.86 15.19
C ALA A 349 19.52 -7.98 16.24
N GLU A 350 18.43 -8.74 16.32
CA GLU A 350 18.45 -10.05 17.00
C GLU A 350 19.10 -11.11 16.09
N ARG A 351 18.99 -10.95 14.77
CA ARG A 351 19.56 -11.84 13.73
C ARG A 351 20.13 -11.05 12.54
N PHE A 352 21.22 -11.55 11.96
CA PHE A 352 21.79 -11.05 10.71
C PHE A 352 21.83 -12.18 9.69
N GLY A 353 21.39 -11.92 8.46
CA GLY A 353 21.46 -12.89 7.36
C GLY A 353 22.89 -13.14 6.87
N ASP A 354 23.14 -14.35 6.38
CA ASP A 354 24.45 -14.75 5.86
C ASP A 354 24.93 -13.86 4.70
N GLY A 355 26.24 -13.58 4.68
CA GLY A 355 26.91 -12.84 3.60
C GLY A 355 26.76 -11.31 3.62
N ILE A 356 26.02 -10.75 4.59
CA ILE A 356 25.82 -9.30 4.76
C ILE A 356 27.13 -8.55 5.05
N GLU A 357 27.97 -9.08 5.95
CA GLU A 357 29.28 -8.49 6.27
C GLU A 357 30.20 -8.46 5.03
N ARG A 358 30.16 -9.51 4.20
CA ARG A 358 30.87 -9.59 2.92
C ARG A 358 30.37 -8.59 1.88
N ALA A 359 29.08 -8.21 1.91
CA ALA A 359 28.55 -7.15 1.06
C ALA A 359 29.00 -5.76 1.55
N LEU A 360 28.95 -5.51 2.86
CA LEU A 360 29.34 -4.24 3.48
C LEU A 360 30.84 -3.94 3.31
N ALA A 361 31.71 -4.95 3.38
CA ALA A 361 33.16 -4.82 3.21
C ALA A 361 33.64 -4.27 1.84
N ALA A 362 32.76 -4.11 0.85
CA ALA A 362 33.10 -3.51 -0.45
C ALA A 362 32.89 -1.97 -0.50
N PHE A 363 32.14 -1.40 0.44
CA PHE A 363 31.89 0.05 0.52
C PHE A 363 33.01 0.77 1.26
N THR A 364 33.25 2.05 0.95
CA THR A 364 34.09 2.94 1.78
C THR A 364 33.48 3.22 3.15
N LEU A 365 32.17 2.98 3.29
CA LEU A 365 31.37 3.19 4.47
C LEU A 365 31.86 2.36 5.68
N PRO A 366 32.37 2.99 6.76
CA PRO A 366 32.70 2.26 7.99
C PRO A 366 31.43 1.72 8.65
N TYR A 367 31.47 0.53 9.25
CA TYR A 367 30.28 -0.10 9.82
C TYR A 367 30.53 -0.85 11.15
N GLU A 368 29.43 -1.14 11.86
CA GLU A 368 29.38 -1.98 13.05
C GLU A 368 28.09 -2.81 13.06
N LEU A 369 28.21 -4.11 13.34
CA LEU A 369 27.09 -5.02 13.52
C LEU A 369 26.96 -5.35 15.01
N ARG A 370 25.79 -5.11 15.60
CA ARG A 370 25.50 -5.43 17.01
C ARG A 370 24.32 -6.36 17.16
N LYS A 371 24.45 -7.32 18.08
CA LYS A 371 23.36 -8.19 18.49
C LYS A 371 22.62 -7.58 19.68
N VAL A 372 21.29 -7.59 19.61
CA VAL A 372 20.45 -7.42 20.79
C VAL A 372 20.44 -8.73 21.58
N SER A 373 20.62 -8.65 22.89
CA SER A 373 20.49 -9.80 23.79
C SER A 373 19.06 -9.91 24.35
N ASP A 374 18.54 -11.13 24.50
CA ASP A 374 17.13 -11.42 24.88
C ASP A 374 16.76 -11.09 26.36
N GLY A 375 17.46 -10.14 26.97
CA GLY A 375 17.32 -9.76 28.38
C GLY A 375 16.29 -8.66 28.64
N VAL A 376 15.73 -8.66 29.86
CA VAL A 376 15.07 -7.47 30.41
C VAL A 376 16.15 -6.47 30.78
N GLY A 377 16.23 -5.35 30.06
CA GLY A 377 17.45 -4.54 30.03
C GLY A 377 18.48 -5.13 29.08
N ALA A 378 18.04 -5.58 27.90
CA ALA A 378 18.87 -5.99 26.78
C ALA A 378 20.09 -5.06 26.63
N GLY A 379 21.27 -5.66 26.53
CA GLY A 379 22.50 -4.96 26.16
C GLY A 379 22.86 -5.24 24.70
N LEU A 380 23.52 -4.28 24.08
CA LEU A 380 24.03 -4.40 22.71
C LEU A 380 25.44 -4.99 22.68
N ASP A 381 25.56 -6.26 22.27
CA ASP A 381 26.84 -6.94 22.08
C ASP A 381 27.40 -6.68 20.67
N VAL A 382 28.66 -6.27 20.55
CA VAL A 382 29.30 -6.07 19.23
C VAL A 382 29.66 -7.42 18.62
N VAL A 383 29.15 -7.69 17.41
CA VAL A 383 29.37 -8.93 16.65
C VAL A 383 30.60 -8.78 15.74
N SER A 384 30.63 -7.72 14.94
CA SER A 384 31.73 -7.39 14.04
C SER A 384 31.76 -5.89 13.74
N SER A 385 32.90 -5.41 13.26
CA SER A 385 33.09 -4.02 12.84
C SER A 385 34.06 -3.97 11.66
N GLY A 386 33.73 -3.13 10.68
CA GLY A 386 34.51 -2.95 9.47
C GLY A 386 34.97 -1.51 9.32
N ASP A 387 36.29 -1.32 9.26
CA ASP A 387 36.87 -0.17 8.57
C ASP A 387 36.57 -0.35 7.07
N GLY A 388 35.98 0.66 6.44
CA GLY A 388 35.55 0.57 5.04
C GLY A 388 36.71 0.42 4.04
N ALA A 389 36.37 0.19 2.78
CA ALA A 389 37.26 -0.26 1.72
C ALA A 389 38.28 0.78 1.19
N GLN A 390 39.19 1.26 2.05
CA GLN A 390 40.64 1.39 1.78
C GLN A 390 41.45 1.75 3.06
N ALA A 391 42.22 0.78 3.56
CA ALA A 391 43.48 1.06 4.26
C ALA A 391 44.55 -0.02 3.98
N ARG A 392 45.61 0.34 3.24
CA ARG A 392 46.88 -0.40 3.12
C ARG A 392 48.05 0.59 3.07
N PRO A 393 49.27 0.25 3.52
CA PRO A 393 49.70 -0.98 4.19
C PRO A 393 50.01 -0.76 5.69
N SER A 394 50.45 -1.81 6.38
CA SER A 394 50.53 -1.88 7.85
C SER A 394 51.79 -1.28 8.50
N ALA A 395 51.60 -0.56 9.61
CA ALA A 395 52.63 -0.33 10.62
C ALA A 395 52.70 -1.52 11.61
N ARG A 396 53.87 -1.73 12.25
CA ARG A 396 54.19 -2.99 12.95
C ARG A 396 53.35 -3.23 14.22
N ARG A 397 52.72 -4.41 14.28
CA ARG A 397 51.98 -4.95 15.44
C ARG A 397 52.92 -5.18 16.65
N GLY A 398 52.90 -4.24 17.61
CA GLY A 398 53.55 -4.41 18.91
C GLY A 398 52.98 -5.61 19.67
N ARG A 399 53.81 -6.32 20.46
CA ARG A 399 53.47 -7.65 20.99
C ARG A 399 53.70 -7.74 22.51
N ARG A 400 52.73 -8.35 23.21
CA ARG A 400 52.69 -8.59 24.69
C ARG A 400 52.31 -7.33 25.49
N ARG A 401 51.76 -7.45 26.72
CA ARG A 401 51.70 -8.60 27.66
C ARG A 401 50.33 -8.65 28.39
N GLY A 402 49.98 -9.80 28.98
CA GLY A 402 48.72 -9.95 29.76
C GLY A 402 48.80 -9.36 31.18
N GLY A 403 47.78 -9.49 32.03
CA GLY A 403 46.50 -10.21 31.87
C GLY A 403 45.85 -10.47 33.25
N ARG A 404 44.93 -11.44 33.37
CA ARG A 404 44.35 -12.02 34.61
C ARG A 404 44.02 -11.05 35.78
N GLY A 405 42.72 -10.80 36.02
CA GLY A 405 42.23 -10.30 37.30
C GLY A 405 40.72 -10.54 37.47
N ARG A 406 40.31 -11.27 38.52
CA ARG A 406 38.92 -11.40 38.98
C ARG A 406 38.81 -10.73 40.37
N THR A 407 37.59 -10.59 40.88
CA THR A 407 37.20 -9.94 42.17
C THR A 407 37.40 -8.41 42.19
N GLY A 408 36.50 -7.57 42.73
CA GLY A 408 35.14 -7.81 43.24
C GLY A 408 34.99 -7.59 44.76
N GLY A 409 33.96 -6.84 45.17
CA GLY A 409 33.55 -6.67 46.57
C GLY A 409 33.72 -5.26 47.16
N SER A 410 32.59 -4.58 47.36
CA SER A 410 32.21 -3.81 48.56
C SER A 410 33.20 -2.88 49.30
N GLU A 411 32.89 -1.58 49.23
CA GLU A 411 32.55 -0.69 50.37
C GLU A 411 33.58 0.06 51.26
N GLU A 412 33.09 1.27 51.66
CA GLU A 412 33.36 2.10 52.84
C GLU A 412 34.57 3.05 52.99
N ALA A 413 34.29 4.09 53.81
CA ALA A 413 35.17 4.98 54.58
C ALA A 413 35.93 6.15 53.88
N LYS A 414 35.29 7.33 53.95
CA LYS A 414 35.83 8.68 54.29
C LYS A 414 37.31 8.77 54.72
N ALA A 415 38.02 9.80 54.25
CA ALA A 415 38.51 10.91 55.09
C ALA A 415 39.26 12.02 54.29
N GLU A 416 39.44 13.18 54.94
CA GLU A 416 40.09 14.41 54.44
C GLU A 416 41.63 14.31 54.42
N GLY A 417 42.31 15.15 53.63
CA GLY A 417 43.77 15.35 53.78
C GLY A 417 44.51 16.00 52.60
N SER A 418 44.71 17.32 52.63
CA SER A 418 45.76 18.01 51.84
C SER A 418 47.03 18.13 52.69
N PRO A 419 48.27 18.06 52.15
CA PRO A 419 48.92 19.31 51.69
C PRO A 419 50.07 19.24 50.63
N ARG A 420 50.22 20.34 49.88
CA ARG A 420 51.47 21.07 49.48
C ARG A 420 52.80 20.34 49.08
N GLY A 421 53.16 20.47 47.79
CA GLY A 421 54.48 20.94 47.26
C GLY A 421 55.76 20.09 47.49
N PRO A 422 56.97 20.54 47.04
CA PRO A 422 57.38 21.72 46.24
C PRO A 422 57.90 21.35 44.80
N ALA A 423 58.00 22.25 43.78
CA ALA A 423 59.11 23.17 43.35
C ALA A 423 60.51 22.51 43.12
N ALA A 424 61.38 22.89 42.15
CA ALA A 424 61.42 23.91 41.07
C ALA A 424 62.13 23.29 39.79
N GLU A 425 62.52 23.90 38.66
CA GLU A 425 63.12 25.21 38.24
C GLU A 425 62.68 25.55 36.78
N VAL A 426 62.39 26.79 36.33
CA VAL A 426 63.25 27.98 36.00
C VAL A 426 64.22 27.69 34.83
N SER A 427 64.30 28.41 33.69
CA SER A 427 63.56 29.56 33.05
C SER A 427 63.66 29.37 31.50
N GLU A 428 63.43 30.25 30.51
CA GLU A 428 63.07 31.69 30.25
C GLU A 428 62.53 31.76 28.78
N GLY A 429 61.98 32.81 28.13
CA GLY A 429 61.58 34.20 28.47
C GLY A 429 61.27 35.05 27.20
N SER A 430 60.64 36.23 27.36
CA SER A 430 60.27 37.25 26.32
C SER A 430 59.21 36.87 25.25
N GLY A 431 58.28 37.76 24.84
CA GLY A 431 57.89 39.06 25.41
C GLY A 431 56.83 39.86 24.60
N GLU A 432 56.02 40.68 25.30
CA GLU A 432 55.27 41.89 24.83
C GLU A 432 54.10 41.76 23.79
N SER A 433 53.04 42.59 23.75
CA SER A 433 52.53 43.65 24.68
C SER A 433 51.04 44.02 24.43
N ARG A 434 50.25 44.25 25.50
CA ARG A 434 49.18 45.31 25.68
C ARG A 434 47.89 45.29 24.79
N THR A 435 46.71 45.86 25.13
CA THR A 435 46.23 46.70 26.27
C THR A 435 44.67 46.74 26.45
N SER A 436 44.15 46.61 27.70
CA SER A 436 43.01 47.38 28.32
C SER A 436 41.57 47.40 27.67
N ARG A 437 40.43 47.77 28.33
CA ARG A 437 40.12 48.32 29.68
C ARG A 437 38.63 48.10 30.11
N SER A 438 38.36 48.34 31.40
CA SER A 438 37.16 48.20 32.27
C SER A 438 35.83 48.95 31.98
N SER A 439 34.68 48.35 32.38
CA SER A 439 33.62 48.86 33.32
C SER A 439 32.43 47.87 33.38
N LYS A 440 31.72 47.48 34.48
CA LYS A 440 31.38 47.99 35.84
C LYS A 440 29.98 48.67 35.94
N LEU A 441 29.01 48.04 36.62
CA LEU A 441 28.04 48.60 37.59
C LEU A 441 27.02 47.55 38.13
N ASP A 442 26.23 47.93 39.15
CA ASP A 442 25.51 47.06 40.10
C ASP A 442 23.96 47.03 39.94
N GLY A 443 23.25 46.15 40.69
CA GLY A 443 21.78 46.19 40.86
C GLY A 443 21.20 45.10 41.78
N GLN A 444 20.26 45.45 42.70
CA GLN A 444 19.63 44.55 43.70
C GLN A 444 18.10 44.71 43.76
N SER A 445 17.34 43.63 43.99
CA SER A 445 16.05 43.53 44.74
C SER A 445 15.41 42.14 44.52
N THR A 446 15.25 41.20 45.47
CA THR A 446 14.40 41.12 46.71
C THR A 446 12.89 40.99 46.49
N GLY A 447 12.29 39.90 47.02
CA GLY A 447 10.84 39.67 47.15
C GLY A 447 10.52 38.24 47.65
N GLU A 448 9.71 38.10 48.71
CA GLU A 448 9.47 36.85 49.47
C GLU A 448 7.97 36.60 49.81
N GLY A 449 7.63 35.41 50.34
CA GLY A 449 6.29 34.97 50.81
C GLY A 449 5.81 33.68 50.11
N SER A 450 5.54 32.51 50.73
CA SER A 450 5.19 32.11 52.12
C SER A 450 3.72 32.43 52.53
N THR A 451 2.97 31.61 53.29
CA THR A 451 3.14 30.22 53.84
C THR A 451 1.79 29.69 54.41
N ASP A 452 1.72 28.39 54.81
CA ASP A 452 0.83 27.79 55.86
C ASP A 452 -0.72 27.73 55.67
N ALA A 453 -1.53 26.90 56.37
CA ALA A 453 -1.35 25.56 57.01
C ALA A 453 -2.71 24.92 57.46
N GLU A 454 -2.70 23.58 57.61
CA GLU A 454 -3.43 22.64 58.53
C GLU A 454 -4.90 22.75 59.04
N GLU A 455 -5.50 21.55 59.21
CA GLU A 455 -6.20 21.00 60.41
C GLU A 455 -7.73 20.66 60.47
N SER A 456 -8.01 19.36 60.71
CA SER A 456 -9.05 18.77 61.61
C SER A 456 -10.55 18.59 61.20
N GLY A 457 -11.00 17.31 61.15
CA GLY A 457 -11.64 16.68 62.33
C GLY A 457 -13.17 16.41 62.43
N ARG A 458 -13.53 15.11 62.58
CA ARG A 458 -14.61 14.50 63.42
C ARG A 458 -16.11 14.48 62.97
N GLY A 459 -16.58 13.31 62.53
CA GLY A 459 -17.99 12.98 62.25
C GLY A 459 -18.90 12.49 63.41
N ARG A 460 -20.04 11.81 63.09
CA ARG A 460 -20.89 10.94 63.98
C ARG A 460 -22.25 10.49 63.37
N SER A 461 -22.40 9.19 63.07
CA SER A 461 -23.53 8.26 63.37
C SER A 461 -25.01 8.75 63.48
N ARG A 462 -25.96 8.07 62.77
CA ARG A 462 -27.11 7.34 63.38
C ARG A 462 -28.04 6.53 62.43
N ARG A 463 -28.27 5.26 62.82
CA ARG A 463 -29.33 4.26 62.48
C ARG A 463 -30.67 4.76 61.86
N ARG A 464 -31.29 3.97 60.94
CA ARG A 464 -32.51 3.11 61.20
C ARG A 464 -33.16 2.38 59.98
N ARG A 465 -33.47 1.08 60.19
CA ARG A 465 -34.69 0.29 59.82
C ARG A 465 -35.01 -0.19 58.36
N ARG A 466 -35.41 -1.48 58.29
CA ARG A 466 -36.30 -2.17 57.30
C ARG A 466 -37.78 -1.67 57.43
N PRO A 467 -38.85 -2.10 56.67
CA PRO A 467 -38.99 -3.27 55.76
C PRO A 467 -39.97 -3.16 54.53
N ARG A 468 -40.15 -4.29 53.81
CA ARG A 468 -41.38 -4.88 53.18
C ARG A 468 -42.34 -4.08 52.26
N GLY A 469 -42.73 -4.75 51.16
CA GLY A 469 -43.99 -4.62 50.40
C GLY A 469 -43.78 -5.15 48.96
N GLU A 470 -44.19 -6.36 48.53
CA GLU A 470 -45.52 -6.98 48.34
C GLU A 470 -46.33 -6.54 47.09
N ARG A 471 -46.45 -7.49 46.13
CA ARG A 471 -47.59 -7.73 45.19
C ARG A 471 -47.92 -6.63 44.14
N SER A 472 -48.63 -6.91 43.04
CA SER A 472 -49.26 -8.14 42.49
C SER A 472 -48.89 -8.29 40.98
N ASP A 473 -49.01 -9.44 40.30
CA ASP A 473 -50.22 -10.06 39.70
C ASP A 473 -51.17 -9.03 39.04
N ALA A 474 -51.77 -9.22 37.85
CA ALA A 474 -51.91 -10.34 36.90
C ALA A 474 -52.48 -9.77 35.56
N SER A 475 -52.77 -10.47 34.44
CA SER A 475 -52.39 -11.78 33.86
C SER A 475 -52.91 -11.87 32.38
N GLU A 476 -52.63 -12.98 31.67
CA GLU A 476 -53.55 -13.80 30.80
C GLU A 476 -54.53 -13.14 29.78
N GLU A 477 -54.94 -13.72 28.64
CA GLU A 477 -54.71 -14.97 27.86
C GLU A 477 -54.96 -14.60 26.36
N ALA A 478 -54.31 -15.12 25.30
CA ALA A 478 -53.98 -16.47 24.83
C ALA A 478 -55.07 -17.15 23.95
N VAL A 479 -54.71 -18.30 23.34
CA VAL A 479 -55.54 -19.26 22.56
C VAL A 479 -55.92 -18.84 21.11
N ALA A 480 -55.94 -19.71 20.08
CA ALA A 480 -55.09 -20.85 19.65
C ALA A 480 -55.55 -21.39 18.25
N GLU A 481 -54.64 -22.01 17.48
CA GLU A 481 -54.90 -23.16 16.56
C GLU A 481 -55.89 -22.99 15.35
N THR A 482 -56.00 -23.86 14.31
CA THR A 482 -55.31 -25.13 13.92
C THR A 482 -55.30 -25.41 12.38
N SER A 483 -54.19 -25.97 11.86
CA SER A 483 -54.11 -27.06 10.83
C SER A 483 -54.51 -26.95 9.33
N SER A 484 -53.78 -27.74 8.51
CA SER A 484 -54.07 -28.23 7.11
C SER A 484 -54.03 -27.23 5.93
N GLY A 485 -53.75 -27.62 4.67
CA GLY A 485 -53.17 -28.87 4.12
C GLY A 485 -53.46 -29.15 2.62
N ARG A 486 -52.54 -29.88 1.93
CA ARG A 486 -52.61 -30.54 0.59
C ARG A 486 -52.36 -29.77 -0.74
N ASP A 487 -51.39 -30.31 -1.50
CA ASP A 487 -51.42 -30.87 -2.88
C ASP A 487 -51.94 -30.11 -4.14
N ARG A 488 -51.24 -30.41 -5.25
CA ARG A 488 -51.50 -30.23 -6.71
C ARG A 488 -50.93 -28.94 -7.34
N ASP A 489 -50.23 -28.93 -8.49
CA ASP A 489 -50.12 -29.77 -9.71
C ASP A 489 -50.96 -29.27 -10.92
N SER A 490 -50.39 -29.45 -12.12
CA SER A 490 -50.79 -28.93 -13.46
C SER A 490 -50.68 -27.40 -13.69
N GLY A 491 -50.30 -26.91 -14.87
CA GLY A 491 -49.77 -27.67 -16.02
C GLY A 491 -49.39 -26.85 -17.28
N SER A 492 -48.44 -27.41 -18.03
CA SER A 492 -48.34 -27.44 -19.51
C SER A 492 -48.73 -26.22 -20.38
N GLY A 493 -47.76 -25.67 -21.12
CA GLY A 493 -47.97 -24.92 -22.37
C GLY A 493 -46.84 -25.20 -23.38
N ARG A 494 -47.15 -25.72 -24.58
CA ARG A 494 -46.12 -26.22 -25.52
C ARG A 494 -46.49 -26.01 -26.99
N ALA A 495 -45.87 -25.02 -27.64
CA ALA A 495 -45.75 -24.85 -29.09
C ALA A 495 -44.39 -24.19 -29.35
N ARG A 496 -43.45 -24.65 -30.18
CA ARG A 496 -43.40 -25.54 -31.35
C ARG A 496 -43.65 -24.88 -32.72
N ALA A 497 -42.53 -24.42 -33.28
CA ALA A 497 -42.18 -24.33 -34.70
C ALA A 497 -42.81 -23.23 -35.57
N GLU A 498 -41.92 -22.43 -36.17
CA GLU A 498 -41.89 -22.23 -37.62
C GLU A 498 -40.42 -22.27 -38.11
N ARG A 499 -40.17 -22.30 -39.43
CA ARG A 499 -38.90 -22.88 -39.96
C ARG A 499 -38.42 -22.33 -41.32
N GLY A 500 -37.29 -21.62 -41.33
CA GLY A 500 -36.50 -21.28 -42.52
C GLY A 500 -36.87 -19.94 -43.19
N PRO A 501 -36.19 -19.53 -44.29
CA PRO A 501 -35.27 -20.31 -45.14
C PRO A 501 -33.78 -19.87 -45.12
N ARG A 502 -32.91 -20.60 -45.82
CA ARG A 502 -31.48 -20.29 -46.04
C ARG A 502 -31.22 -19.58 -47.38
N LYS A 503 -30.32 -18.59 -47.38
CA LYS A 503 -29.32 -18.21 -48.42
C LYS A 503 -28.16 -17.51 -47.67
N GLY A 504 -26.92 -17.43 -48.14
CA GLY A 504 -26.23 -17.99 -49.32
C GLY A 504 -24.72 -17.68 -49.17
N ALA A 505 -23.83 -18.47 -49.76
CA ALA A 505 -22.40 -18.45 -49.39
C ALA A 505 -21.54 -17.40 -50.13
N THR A 506 -20.59 -16.82 -49.40
CA THR A 506 -19.25 -16.43 -49.87
C THR A 506 -18.26 -16.76 -48.74
N GLY A 507 -17.02 -17.12 -49.06
CA GLY A 507 -16.04 -17.50 -48.03
C GLY A 507 -14.60 -17.30 -48.49
N ALA A 508 -13.85 -16.50 -47.72
CA ALA A 508 -12.39 -16.37 -47.70
C ALA A 508 -12.02 -15.37 -46.58
N PRO A 509 -10.78 -15.39 -46.05
CA PRO A 509 -9.94 -16.54 -45.74
C PRO A 509 -10.01 -16.86 -44.22
N ARG A 510 -9.23 -17.84 -43.73
CA ARG A 510 -8.81 -17.84 -42.33
C ARG A 510 -7.63 -16.87 -42.20
N PHE A 511 -7.65 -16.02 -41.18
CA PHE A 511 -6.49 -15.24 -40.77
C PHE A 511 -5.78 -16.01 -39.65
N GLU A 512 -4.45 -16.03 -39.66
CA GLU A 512 -3.65 -16.65 -38.60
C GLU A 512 -3.53 -15.71 -37.40
N GLU A 513 -3.37 -16.27 -36.20
CA GLU A 513 -3.40 -15.53 -34.94
C GLU A 513 -2.07 -14.79 -34.71
N VAL A 514 -1.92 -13.60 -35.30
CA VAL A 514 -0.76 -12.73 -35.07
C VAL A 514 -0.86 -12.08 -33.69
N SER A 515 -0.20 -12.67 -32.71
CA SER A 515 0.15 -11.99 -31.47
C SER A 515 1.14 -10.86 -31.77
N LEU A 516 0.99 -9.71 -31.11
CA LEU A 516 1.64 -8.46 -31.50
C LEU A 516 3.10 -8.34 -30.98
N MET A 517 3.85 -9.44 -31.06
CA MET A 517 5.25 -9.57 -30.64
C MET A 517 6.22 -9.88 -31.81
N ASP A 518 5.72 -10.32 -32.98
CA ASP A 518 6.53 -10.82 -34.10
C ASP A 518 6.62 -9.85 -35.31
N LEU A 519 6.65 -8.54 -35.08
CA LEU A 519 6.84 -7.53 -36.14
C LEU A 519 7.74 -6.35 -35.71
N GLU A 520 9.05 -6.51 -35.87
CA GLU A 520 9.84 -5.71 -36.85
C GLU A 520 11.33 -6.09 -36.81
N ASP A 521 11.85 -6.67 -37.91
CA ASP A 521 13.26 -6.50 -38.29
C ASP A 521 13.43 -6.60 -39.82
N GLY A 522 14.30 -5.77 -40.40
CA GLY A 522 14.82 -5.92 -41.76
C GLY A 522 13.98 -5.39 -42.94
N SER A 523 13.89 -4.07 -43.13
CA SER A 523 13.71 -3.49 -44.48
C SER A 523 15.07 -3.09 -45.07
N GLY A 524 15.59 -3.86 -46.03
CA GLY A 524 16.98 -3.68 -46.46
C GLY A 524 17.50 -4.63 -47.55
N ARG A 525 16.75 -4.84 -48.64
CA ARG A 525 17.21 -5.68 -49.76
C ARG A 525 17.01 -5.03 -51.14
N SER A 526 18.12 -4.82 -51.84
CA SER A 526 18.14 -4.42 -53.25
C SER A 526 18.67 -5.54 -54.15
N GLU A 527 17.95 -5.78 -55.25
CA GLU A 527 18.41 -6.35 -56.53
C GLU A 527 18.89 -7.83 -56.66
N ARG A 528 18.55 -8.37 -57.84
CA ARG A 528 19.25 -9.41 -58.66
C ARG A 528 19.19 -10.91 -58.28
N SER A 529 18.26 -11.58 -58.97
CA SER A 529 18.55 -12.31 -60.24
C SER A 529 18.31 -13.83 -60.29
N SER A 530 17.32 -14.18 -61.13
CA SER A 530 17.35 -15.26 -62.16
C SER A 530 17.33 -16.76 -61.80
N ARG A 531 16.28 -17.40 -62.36
CA ARG A 531 16.28 -18.61 -63.23
C ARG A 531 16.10 -20.02 -62.63
N LEU A 532 15.04 -20.66 -63.15
CA LEU A 532 14.87 -22.11 -63.45
C LEU A 532 14.72 -23.05 -62.23
N ASP A 533 14.00 -24.19 -62.30
CA ASP A 533 13.23 -24.79 -63.42
C ASP A 533 11.90 -25.46 -62.95
N ARG A 534 11.38 -26.46 -63.70
CA ARG A 534 9.95 -26.88 -63.73
C ARG A 534 9.66 -28.31 -63.15
N PRO A 535 8.53 -29.04 -63.37
CA PRO A 535 7.67 -29.50 -62.27
C PRO A 535 7.30 -31.02 -62.25
N GLY A 536 6.32 -31.38 -61.40
CA GLY A 536 5.49 -32.61 -61.46
C GLY A 536 5.52 -33.45 -60.17
N ASP A 537 4.57 -34.35 -59.88
CA ASP A 537 3.17 -34.53 -60.33
C ASP A 537 2.49 -35.60 -59.41
N ASP A 538 1.21 -35.91 -59.65
CA ASP A 538 0.42 -37.09 -59.21
C ASP A 538 -0.10 -37.27 -57.74
N ASP A 539 -1.43 -37.28 -57.65
CA ASP A 539 -2.36 -37.89 -56.67
C ASP A 539 -2.66 -39.37 -57.08
N PRO A 540 -3.55 -40.17 -56.45
CA PRO A 540 -3.98 -40.31 -55.03
C PRO A 540 -3.97 -41.81 -54.57
N ASP A 541 -4.51 -42.15 -53.37
CA ASP A 541 -5.62 -43.14 -53.22
C ASP A 541 -6.13 -43.35 -51.76
N GLU A 542 -7.35 -43.90 -51.64
CA GLU A 542 -8.05 -44.31 -50.38
C GLU A 542 -7.78 -45.81 -50.03
N PRO A 543 -8.09 -46.40 -48.84
CA PRO A 543 -9.47 -46.50 -48.30
C PRO A 543 -9.67 -46.70 -46.76
N ARG A 544 -10.94 -46.96 -46.36
CA ARG A 544 -11.46 -47.43 -45.04
C ARG A 544 -11.58 -49.00 -45.03
N PRO A 545 -12.24 -49.76 -44.09
CA PRO A 545 -13.15 -49.39 -42.97
C PRO A 545 -13.16 -50.29 -41.67
N ASP A 546 -14.17 -50.06 -40.80
CA ASP A 546 -14.81 -50.95 -39.77
C ASP A 546 -13.99 -51.46 -38.54
N GLY A 547 -14.58 -51.79 -37.37
CA GLY A 547 -15.97 -51.63 -36.88
C GLY A 547 -16.31 -52.48 -35.60
N SER A 548 -17.29 -52.04 -34.77
CA SER A 548 -17.79 -52.67 -33.50
C SER A 548 -16.78 -52.74 -32.32
N GLY A 549 -17.09 -52.96 -31.02
CA GLY A 549 -18.31 -53.14 -30.20
C GLY A 549 -17.98 -53.94 -28.90
N GLY A 550 -18.61 -53.85 -27.71
CA GLY A 550 -19.70 -53.00 -27.18
C GLY A 550 -20.66 -53.77 -26.21
N ARG A 551 -20.71 -53.45 -24.89
CA ARG A 551 -21.77 -53.79 -23.86
C ARG A 551 -21.32 -53.76 -22.36
N ASP A 552 -22.16 -53.14 -21.52
CA ASP A 552 -22.61 -53.48 -20.15
C ASP A 552 -21.94 -54.59 -19.27
N ARG A 553 -21.78 -54.29 -17.95
CA ARG A 553 -22.53 -54.96 -16.85
C ARG A 553 -22.38 -54.25 -15.48
N SER A 554 -23.11 -54.72 -14.44
CA SER A 554 -23.43 -53.89 -13.25
C SER A 554 -23.66 -54.63 -11.90
N ARG A 555 -23.68 -53.83 -10.81
CA ARG A 555 -24.39 -53.99 -9.50
C ARG A 555 -23.78 -54.80 -8.33
N ARG A 556 -24.15 -54.33 -7.11
CA ARG A 556 -23.99 -54.87 -5.71
C ARG A 556 -22.61 -54.66 -5.06
N GLY A 557 -22.45 -54.27 -3.79
CA GLY A 557 -23.35 -53.56 -2.85
C GLY A 557 -23.83 -54.33 -1.59
N GLY A 558 -23.46 -53.88 -0.37
CA GLY A 558 -24.29 -54.04 0.85
C GLY A 558 -23.66 -54.31 2.24
N ARG A 559 -23.72 -53.29 3.13
CA ARG A 559 -24.19 -53.32 4.56
C ARG A 559 -23.37 -53.95 5.75
N ARG A 560 -23.11 -53.05 6.73
CA ARG A 560 -23.45 -53.08 8.20
C ARG A 560 -22.54 -53.73 9.30
N GLY A 561 -21.93 -52.85 10.11
CA GLY A 561 -21.99 -52.82 11.61
C GLY A 561 -21.10 -53.81 12.42
N ARG A 562 -21.02 -53.76 13.78
CA ARG A 562 -21.37 -52.74 14.82
C ARG A 562 -20.75 -53.18 16.19
N ARG A 563 -20.44 -52.23 17.11
CA ARG A 563 -19.70 -52.38 18.43
C ARG A 563 -18.18 -52.50 18.24
N GLY A 564 -17.27 -52.06 19.13
CA GLY A 564 -17.39 -51.44 20.47
C GLY A 564 -16.92 -52.38 21.59
N GLY A 565 -16.06 -52.01 22.57
CA GLY A 565 -15.41 -50.73 22.91
C GLY A 565 -14.24 -50.96 23.89
N ARG A 566 -13.96 -50.04 24.84
CA ARG A 566 -13.05 -50.09 26.04
C ARG A 566 -12.07 -51.29 26.15
N GLY A 567 -10.76 -51.15 26.39
CA GLY A 567 -9.94 -49.99 26.80
C GLY A 567 -8.84 -50.42 27.81
N ASP A 568 -8.03 -49.46 28.30
CA ASP A 568 -7.00 -49.63 29.35
C ASP A 568 -5.69 -50.38 28.94
N ALA A 569 -4.78 -50.54 29.91
CA ALA A 569 -3.40 -51.06 29.87
C ALA A 569 -2.30 -50.04 29.47
N SER A 570 -1.35 -49.88 30.40
CA SER A 570 -0.17 -48.99 30.34
C SER A 570 1.13 -49.79 30.56
N ARG A 571 2.30 -49.12 30.50
CA ARG A 571 3.68 -49.66 30.60
C ARG A 571 4.14 -50.39 29.31
N GLY A 572 5.43 -50.43 28.97
CA GLY A 572 6.65 -49.82 29.53
C GLY A 572 7.71 -49.66 28.43
N GLY A 573 8.96 -49.26 28.66
CA GLY A 573 9.66 -48.99 29.91
C GLY A 573 10.88 -49.92 30.09
N ASN A 574 12.08 -49.42 29.78
CA ASN A 574 13.38 -50.12 29.74
C ASN A 574 13.52 -51.22 28.65
N GLY A 575 14.73 -51.54 28.16
CA GLY A 575 16.04 -50.91 28.41
C GLY A 575 17.22 -51.83 28.05
N ASN A 576 18.42 -51.25 27.89
CA ASN A 576 19.65 -51.85 27.33
C ASN A 576 19.55 -52.35 25.87
N GLY A 577 20.62 -52.40 25.08
CA GLY A 577 22.03 -52.06 25.36
C GLY A 577 22.94 -53.27 25.15
N GLY A 578 23.98 -53.10 24.33
CA GLY A 578 24.94 -54.15 24.01
C GLY A 578 25.78 -53.77 22.77
N ASP A 579 27.08 -53.60 22.97
CA ASP A 579 28.04 -53.18 21.95
C ASP A 579 28.44 -54.34 21.01
N GLY A 580 29.01 -54.00 19.84
CA GLY A 580 29.42 -55.01 18.85
C GLY A 580 30.38 -54.45 17.79
N GLU A 581 31.67 -54.39 18.10
CA GLU A 581 32.73 -54.07 17.13
C GLU A 581 33.01 -55.21 16.15
N GLY A 582 33.49 -54.90 14.93
CA GLY A 582 34.05 -55.88 13.99
C GLY A 582 33.78 -55.52 12.52
N ARG A 583 34.56 -54.62 11.89
CA ARG A 583 35.89 -54.81 11.26
C ARG A 583 35.89 -55.65 9.97
N SER A 584 36.55 -55.08 8.97
CA SER A 584 37.02 -55.67 7.69
C SER A 584 35.94 -56.13 6.70
N GLY A 585 36.21 -56.13 5.38
CA GLY A 585 37.46 -55.83 4.68
C GLY A 585 37.26 -55.07 3.37
N SER A 586 38.36 -54.63 2.76
CA SER A 586 38.40 -54.23 1.36
C SER A 586 38.36 -55.45 0.45
N ASP A 587 37.88 -55.28 -0.79
CA ASP A 587 38.71 -55.42 -2.01
C ASP A 587 37.82 -55.31 -3.26
N GLY A 588 38.44 -54.89 -4.38
CA GLY A 588 37.93 -55.01 -5.75
C GLY A 588 39.08 -55.45 -6.67
N PRO A 589 39.03 -55.29 -8.01
CA PRO A 589 37.97 -54.69 -8.84
C PRO A 589 37.61 -55.60 -10.05
N THR A 590 37.33 -55.01 -11.23
CA THR A 590 37.09 -55.60 -12.57
C THR A 590 35.65 -56.07 -12.90
N ALA A 591 35.17 -56.04 -14.16
CA ALA A 591 35.46 -55.16 -15.33
C ALA A 591 34.43 -55.43 -16.47
N GLN A 592 34.04 -54.38 -17.23
CA GLN A 592 33.23 -54.44 -18.47
C GLN A 592 31.80 -55.02 -18.28
N GLU A 593 30.83 -54.89 -19.20
CA GLU A 593 30.85 -54.44 -20.60
C GLU A 593 29.57 -53.66 -21.03
N VAL A 594 29.63 -53.09 -22.24
CA VAL A 594 28.67 -52.27 -23.01
C VAL A 594 27.19 -52.73 -22.99
N SER A 595 26.25 -51.76 -22.88
CA SER A 595 25.04 -51.62 -23.72
C SER A 595 24.36 -50.24 -23.52
N ALA A 596 23.56 -49.81 -24.50
CA ALA A 596 22.89 -48.50 -24.52
C ALA A 596 21.51 -48.52 -23.83
N PRO A 597 20.99 -47.36 -23.35
CA PRO A 597 19.59 -47.22 -22.96
C PRO A 597 18.67 -47.06 -24.18
N GLU A 598 17.42 -47.50 -24.05
CA GLU A 598 16.35 -47.30 -25.02
C GLU A 598 15.82 -45.85 -25.02
N GLU A 599 15.11 -45.47 -26.08
CA GLU A 599 14.37 -44.22 -26.15
C GLU A 599 13.23 -44.23 -25.12
N ALA A 600 13.19 -43.24 -24.23
CA ALA A 600 12.16 -43.08 -23.21
C ALA A 600 11.42 -41.75 -23.41
N ASP A 601 10.25 -41.83 -24.03
CA ASP A 601 9.26 -40.75 -24.16
C ASP A 601 8.74 -40.31 -22.78
N PRO A 602 8.84 -39.02 -22.41
CA PRO A 602 8.38 -38.51 -21.13
C PRO A 602 7.19 -37.52 -21.24
N ASP A 603 6.25 -37.72 -22.16
CA ASP A 603 4.99 -36.95 -22.18
C ASP A 603 4.05 -37.36 -21.01
N ALA A 604 4.42 -36.94 -19.80
CA ALA A 604 3.80 -37.31 -18.53
C ALA A 604 3.64 -36.08 -17.62
N VAL A 605 2.56 -35.32 -17.84
CA VAL A 605 2.21 -34.14 -17.03
C VAL A 605 1.95 -34.54 -15.57
N ALA A 606 2.73 -33.98 -14.64
CA ALA A 606 2.55 -34.17 -13.21
C ALA A 606 1.48 -33.21 -12.65
N GLU A 607 0.26 -33.71 -12.44
CA GLU A 607 -0.76 -33.01 -11.65
C GLU A 607 -0.45 -33.13 -10.15
N GLU A 608 0.09 -32.08 -9.52
CA GLU A 608 0.30 -32.04 -8.06
C GLU A 608 -0.79 -31.22 -7.32
N ASP A 609 -1.68 -31.98 -6.66
CA ASP A 609 -2.24 -31.73 -5.32
C ASP A 609 -2.99 -30.40 -5.06
N LEU A 610 -4.20 -30.29 -5.63
CA LEU A 610 -5.20 -29.31 -5.18
C LEU A 610 -5.88 -29.76 -3.88
N VAL A 611 -5.68 -28.99 -2.80
CA VAL A 611 -6.32 -29.23 -1.49
C VAL A 611 -7.81 -28.89 -1.53
N ASP A 612 -8.67 -29.86 -1.19
CA ASP A 612 -10.13 -29.70 -1.14
C ASP A 612 -10.60 -28.55 -0.22
N ALA A 613 -11.54 -27.75 -0.70
CA ALA A 613 -12.02 -26.54 -0.02
C ALA A 613 -12.98 -26.82 1.15
N ASP A 614 -13.53 -28.03 1.27
CA ASP A 614 -14.56 -28.37 2.27
C ASP A 614 -14.02 -28.41 3.71
N ASP A 615 -12.75 -28.79 3.90
CA ASP A 615 -12.09 -28.87 5.23
C ASP A 615 -12.02 -27.49 5.93
N LEU A 616 -11.93 -26.40 5.17
CA LEU A 616 -11.97 -25.03 5.72
C LEU A 616 -13.38 -24.60 6.16
N SER A 617 -14.42 -25.14 5.52
CA SER A 617 -15.81 -24.84 5.85
C SER A 617 -16.21 -25.42 7.21
N GLU A 618 -15.76 -26.64 7.53
CA GLU A 618 -16.02 -27.28 8.83
C GLU A 618 -15.22 -26.66 10.00
N ILE A 619 -14.17 -25.89 9.70
CA ILE A 619 -13.40 -25.09 10.67
C ILE A 619 -14.12 -23.77 10.97
N LEU A 620 -14.60 -23.06 9.94
CA LEU A 620 -15.31 -21.79 10.11
C LEU A 620 -16.69 -21.97 10.76
N ALA A 621 -17.42 -23.04 10.44
CA ALA A 621 -18.71 -23.35 11.06
C ALA A 621 -18.61 -23.56 12.59
N ARG A 622 -17.47 -24.04 13.10
CA ARG A 622 -17.22 -24.23 14.54
C ARG A 622 -16.82 -22.96 15.30
N LEU A 623 -16.62 -21.84 14.60
CA LEU A 623 -16.15 -20.58 15.20
C LEU A 623 -17.27 -19.58 15.48
N ALA A 624 -18.52 -19.90 15.13
CA ALA A 624 -19.67 -19.00 15.23
C ALA A 624 -20.55 -19.20 16.49
N ASP A 625 -20.38 -20.31 17.22
CA ASP A 625 -21.38 -20.81 18.20
C ASP A 625 -20.91 -20.78 19.68
N GLU A 626 -19.71 -20.25 19.97
CA GLU A 626 -19.16 -20.13 21.34
C GLU A 626 -19.12 -18.65 21.81
N THR A 627 -20.29 -18.01 21.96
CA THR A 627 -20.43 -16.75 22.73
C THR A 627 -21.27 -16.98 23.98
N SER A 628 -20.63 -17.43 25.07
CA SER A 628 -21.28 -17.54 26.37
C SER A 628 -21.30 -16.20 27.12
N THR A 629 -22.50 -15.74 27.46
CA THR A 629 -22.69 -14.70 28.48
C THR A 629 -22.33 -15.25 29.86
N PHE A 630 -21.50 -14.55 30.63
CA PHE A 630 -21.25 -14.87 32.04
C PHE A 630 -21.36 -13.61 32.92
N ASP A 631 -21.83 -13.81 34.14
CA ASP A 631 -22.19 -12.81 35.13
C ASP A 631 -21.82 -13.35 36.54
N GLY A 632 -21.51 -12.47 37.48
CA GLY A 632 -21.24 -12.83 38.89
C GLY A 632 -19.76 -13.04 39.30
N SER A 633 -19.18 -11.98 39.88
CA SER A 633 -18.55 -11.86 41.23
C SER A 633 -17.71 -12.98 41.90
N ASP A 634 -16.77 -12.52 42.75
CA ASP A 634 -16.01 -13.24 43.81
C ASP A 634 -14.92 -14.25 43.35
N SER A 635 -13.78 -14.47 44.01
CA SER A 635 -12.98 -13.77 45.08
C SER A 635 -11.68 -14.59 45.29
N SER A 636 -10.50 -14.11 45.69
CA SER A 636 -9.88 -12.78 45.95
C SER A 636 -8.36 -12.90 45.58
N ASP A 637 -7.28 -12.35 46.17
CA ASP A 637 -6.98 -11.50 47.35
C ASP A 637 -5.53 -10.90 47.22
N GLU A 638 -5.09 -10.06 48.19
CA GLU A 638 -3.75 -9.41 48.34
C GLU A 638 -3.31 -8.45 47.19
N SER A 639 -2.65 -7.28 47.36
CA SER A 639 -2.47 -6.25 48.42
C SER A 639 -1.65 -5.08 47.76
N TYR A 640 -1.45 -3.84 48.24
CA TYR A 640 -1.75 -3.00 49.42
C TYR A 640 -1.72 -1.50 48.96
N GLU A 641 -2.38 -0.57 49.69
CA GLU A 641 -2.09 0.89 49.85
C GLU A 641 -1.94 1.83 48.60
N ASP A 642 -2.39 3.10 48.59
CA ASP A 642 -3.37 3.86 49.42
C ASP A 642 -3.75 5.18 48.67
N ALA A 643 -5.03 5.46 48.42
CA ALA A 643 -5.54 6.73 47.86
C ALA A 643 -7.08 6.84 47.90
N GLU A 644 -7.60 7.91 48.50
CA GLU A 644 -9.01 8.20 48.85
C GLU A 644 -10.07 7.97 47.75
N GLU A 645 -11.17 7.29 48.11
CA GLU A 645 -12.38 7.14 47.28
C GLU A 645 -13.26 8.42 47.28
N ILE A 646 -13.95 8.69 46.16
CA ILE A 646 -14.97 9.73 46.03
C ILE A 646 -16.33 9.05 45.84
N ASP A 647 -17.33 9.41 46.66
CA ASP A 647 -18.68 8.81 46.64
C ASP A 647 -19.33 8.82 45.23
N GLU A 648 -19.40 7.64 44.59
CA GLU A 648 -19.90 7.51 43.22
C GLU A 648 -21.40 7.84 43.07
N ASP A 649 -22.20 7.67 44.13
CA ASP A 649 -23.66 7.84 44.10
C ASP A 649 -24.10 9.29 43.88
N ASP A 650 -23.36 10.28 44.39
CA ASP A 650 -23.63 11.70 44.13
C ASP A 650 -23.25 12.07 42.68
N VAL A 651 -22.17 11.47 42.16
CA VAL A 651 -21.77 11.63 40.74
C VAL A 651 -22.82 11.03 39.81
N GLN A 652 -23.37 9.86 40.13
CA GLN A 652 -24.48 9.26 39.36
C GLN A 652 -25.77 10.08 39.48
N SER A 653 -26.08 10.62 40.66
CA SER A 653 -27.25 11.47 40.90
C SER A 653 -27.17 12.80 40.14
N ALA A 654 -26.00 13.43 40.11
CA ALA A 654 -25.73 14.61 39.29
C ALA A 654 -25.86 14.29 37.79
N ARG A 655 -25.23 13.20 37.32
CA ARG A 655 -25.28 12.77 35.91
C ARG A 655 -26.70 12.42 35.43
N ARG A 656 -27.59 11.91 36.30
CA ARG A 656 -29.01 11.71 35.97
C ARG A 656 -29.76 13.03 35.84
N ARG A 657 -29.59 13.97 36.77
CA ARG A 657 -30.22 15.31 36.70
C ARG A 657 -29.74 16.10 35.48
N ASP A 658 -28.46 16.02 35.13
CA ASP A 658 -27.89 16.67 33.95
C ASP A 658 -28.30 15.99 32.63
N ARG A 659 -28.55 14.67 32.63
CA ARG A 659 -29.13 13.97 31.47
C ARG A 659 -30.60 14.32 31.24
N ASP A 660 -31.39 14.46 32.31
CA ASP A 660 -32.81 14.81 32.21
C ASP A 660 -33.04 16.32 31.96
N SER A 661 -32.15 17.21 32.42
CA SER A 661 -32.17 18.62 32.02
C SER A 661 -31.85 18.78 30.53
N ARG A 662 -30.77 18.15 30.04
CA ARG A 662 -30.42 18.15 28.61
C ARG A 662 -31.54 17.58 27.72
N ARG A 663 -32.21 16.51 28.18
CA ARG A 663 -33.40 15.95 27.49
C ARG A 663 -34.59 16.90 27.43
N ARG A 664 -34.74 17.82 28.39
CA ARG A 664 -35.79 18.85 28.36
C ARG A 664 -35.38 20.08 27.55
N SER A 665 -34.09 20.44 27.54
CA SER A 665 -33.57 21.55 26.72
C SER A 665 -33.28 21.16 25.26
N GLN A 666 -33.52 19.91 24.86
CA GLN A 666 -33.54 19.43 23.46
C GLN A 666 -34.95 18.98 23.04
N GLY A 667 -35.99 19.30 23.83
CA GLY A 667 -37.37 18.89 23.53
C GLY A 667 -38.12 19.84 22.60
N GLU A 668 -37.58 21.03 22.35
CA GLU A 668 -38.21 22.09 21.55
C GLU A 668 -37.17 22.67 20.58
N ASP A 669 -37.60 22.93 19.34
CA ASP A 669 -36.85 23.55 18.23
C ASP A 669 -35.69 22.73 17.59
N SER A 670 -35.91 21.45 17.30
CA SER A 670 -35.12 20.71 16.28
C SER A 670 -35.98 19.79 15.40
N GLY A 671 -36.14 20.18 14.13
CA GLY A 671 -36.82 19.37 13.12
C GLY A 671 -35.91 18.26 12.58
N ASP A 672 -35.91 17.09 13.22
CA ASP A 672 -35.12 15.92 12.80
C ASP A 672 -35.91 15.07 11.78
N SER A 673 -35.78 15.40 10.49
CA SER A 673 -36.35 14.65 9.36
C SER A 673 -35.31 14.11 8.36
N ASP A 674 -34.11 14.68 8.34
CA ASP A 674 -33.15 14.53 7.23
C ASP A 674 -32.19 13.33 7.36
N ARG A 675 -32.57 12.33 8.17
CA ARG A 675 -31.86 11.04 8.22
C ARG A 675 -32.63 9.98 7.43
N VAL A 676 -32.21 9.79 6.18
CA VAL A 676 -32.61 8.65 5.35
C VAL A 676 -32.51 7.37 6.18
N GLY A 677 -33.63 6.66 6.31
CA GLY A 677 -33.74 5.51 7.20
C GLY A 677 -32.78 4.39 6.82
N ARG A 678 -32.45 3.52 7.79
CA ARG A 678 -31.70 2.27 7.55
C ARG A 678 -32.58 1.18 6.89
N GLY A 679 -33.45 1.60 5.98
CA GLY A 679 -34.32 0.74 5.19
C GLY A 679 -33.61 0.18 3.96
N ARG A 680 -34.37 -0.50 3.11
CA ARG A 680 -33.93 -0.89 1.76
C ARG A 680 -34.23 0.26 0.79
N ALA A 681 -33.40 0.43 -0.23
CA ALA A 681 -33.59 1.45 -1.26
C ALA A 681 -34.06 0.86 -2.59
N ALA A 682 -34.81 1.66 -3.35
CA ALA A 682 -35.11 1.42 -4.75
C ALA A 682 -34.21 2.31 -5.63
N ILE A 683 -33.61 1.75 -6.69
CA ILE A 683 -32.80 2.53 -7.63
C ILE A 683 -33.38 2.35 -9.04
N LEU A 684 -33.64 3.48 -9.71
CA LEU A 684 -34.12 3.60 -11.08
C LEU A 684 -33.01 4.21 -11.93
N VAL A 685 -32.66 3.54 -13.04
CA VAL A 685 -31.50 3.81 -13.87
C VAL A 685 -31.92 4.07 -15.32
N HIS A 686 -31.38 5.10 -15.94
CA HIS A 686 -31.58 5.33 -17.38
C HIS A 686 -30.80 4.30 -18.20
N GLY A 687 -31.33 3.93 -19.37
CA GLY A 687 -30.72 2.98 -20.33
C GLY A 687 -29.44 3.50 -21.01
N ASP A 688 -28.43 3.86 -20.23
CA ASP A 688 -27.08 4.16 -20.71
C ASP A 688 -26.01 3.70 -19.69
N ARG A 689 -24.77 3.58 -20.17
CA ARG A 689 -23.66 2.98 -19.44
C ARG A 689 -23.11 3.86 -18.29
N ASP A 690 -23.17 5.19 -18.42
CA ASP A 690 -22.73 6.13 -17.37
C ASP A 690 -23.73 6.13 -16.20
N SER A 691 -25.02 6.15 -16.53
CA SER A 691 -26.12 5.96 -15.57
C SER A 691 -26.01 4.62 -14.85
N LEU A 692 -25.74 3.53 -15.57
CA LEU A 692 -25.58 2.19 -14.98
C LEU A 692 -24.37 2.08 -14.04
N LEU A 693 -23.19 2.54 -14.45
CA LEU A 693 -21.99 2.46 -13.61
C LEU A 693 -22.12 3.36 -12.37
N SER A 694 -22.74 4.53 -12.51
CA SER A 694 -23.11 5.40 -11.39
C SER A 694 -24.10 4.72 -10.44
N ALA A 695 -25.14 4.06 -10.96
CA ALA A 695 -26.09 3.29 -10.16
C ALA A 695 -25.45 2.12 -9.40
N VAL A 696 -24.51 1.40 -10.03
CA VAL A 696 -23.73 0.33 -9.38
C VAL A 696 -22.88 0.88 -8.22
N LEU A 697 -22.24 2.04 -8.38
CA LEU A 697 -21.46 2.68 -7.31
C LEU A 697 -22.35 3.06 -6.12
N LEU A 698 -23.48 3.73 -6.36
CA LEU A 698 -24.44 4.11 -5.32
C LEU A 698 -25.02 2.88 -4.60
N ALA A 699 -25.40 1.85 -5.37
CA ALA A 699 -25.89 0.59 -4.84
C ALA A 699 -24.89 -0.11 -3.90
N ARG A 700 -23.58 0.00 -4.18
CA ARG A 700 -22.51 -0.56 -3.34
C ARG A 700 -22.30 0.19 -2.02
N ASP A 701 -22.59 1.50 -1.95
CA ASP A 701 -22.57 2.24 -0.69
C ASP A 701 -23.76 1.86 0.20
N ILE A 702 -24.97 1.85 -0.39
CA ILE A 702 -26.25 1.55 0.28
C ILE A 702 -26.32 0.08 0.73
N ARG A 703 -25.91 -0.86 -0.14
CA ARG A 703 -25.94 -2.33 0.02
C ARG A 703 -27.31 -2.99 0.17
N GLN A 704 -28.28 -2.35 0.81
CA GLN A 704 -29.62 -2.90 1.02
C GLN A 704 -30.58 -2.39 -0.06
N LEU A 705 -30.73 -3.17 -1.13
CA LEU A 705 -31.67 -2.86 -2.22
C LEU A 705 -32.99 -3.63 -2.06
N GLU A 706 -34.10 -2.95 -2.31
CA GLU A 706 -35.41 -3.57 -2.53
C GLU A 706 -35.49 -4.07 -3.99
N GLY A 707 -35.03 -3.25 -4.94
CA GLY A 707 -34.76 -3.61 -6.34
C GLY A 707 -33.92 -2.54 -7.06
N LEU A 708 -33.42 -2.88 -8.25
CA LEU A 708 -32.68 -1.96 -9.12
C LEU A 708 -33.11 -2.17 -10.57
N TRP A 709 -33.77 -1.16 -11.14
CA TRP A 709 -34.41 -1.24 -12.45
C TRP A 709 -33.74 -0.31 -13.45
N ILE A 710 -33.60 -0.78 -14.69
CA ILE A 710 -33.18 0.04 -15.83
C ILE A 710 -34.35 0.24 -16.79
N TYR A 711 -34.47 1.45 -17.34
CA TYR A 711 -35.51 1.81 -18.30
C TYR A 711 -35.00 2.87 -19.29
N PRO A 712 -35.40 2.84 -20.58
CA PRO A 712 -35.20 3.95 -21.49
C PRO A 712 -36.01 5.18 -21.05
N GLN A 713 -35.59 6.40 -21.43
CA GLN A 713 -36.27 7.66 -21.06
C GLN A 713 -37.80 7.65 -21.29
N ALA A 714 -38.28 6.97 -22.34
CA ALA A 714 -39.71 6.85 -22.66
C ALA A 714 -40.52 6.00 -21.64
N GLU A 715 -39.87 5.11 -20.90
CA GLU A 715 -40.50 4.19 -19.93
C GLU A 715 -40.37 4.68 -18.47
N LEU A 716 -39.82 5.87 -18.24
CA LEU A 716 -39.74 6.53 -16.92
C LEU A 716 -41.09 6.55 -16.17
N MET A 717 -42.18 6.85 -16.88
CA MET A 717 -43.53 6.87 -16.30
C MET A 717 -44.10 5.47 -16.02
N THR A 718 -43.48 4.39 -16.50
CA THR A 718 -43.83 3.01 -16.13
C THR A 718 -43.45 2.77 -14.67
N PHE A 719 -42.22 3.12 -14.27
CA PHE A 719 -41.76 2.98 -12.88
C PHE A 719 -42.69 3.72 -11.90
N PHE A 720 -43.03 4.98 -12.18
CA PHE A 720 -43.92 5.78 -11.33
C PHE A 720 -45.39 5.30 -11.29
N ARG A 721 -45.83 4.45 -12.23
CA ARG A 721 -47.21 3.97 -12.34
C ARG A 721 -47.42 2.51 -11.87
N SER A 722 -46.35 1.78 -11.56
CA SER A 722 -46.43 0.41 -11.05
C SER A 722 -45.42 0.14 -9.92
N ILE A 723 -44.12 0.19 -10.21
CA ILE A 723 -43.07 -0.17 -9.25
C ILE A 723 -43.11 0.78 -8.04
N ALA A 724 -43.12 2.08 -8.27
CA ALA A 724 -43.08 3.09 -7.21
C ALA A 724 -44.34 3.09 -6.32
N THR A 725 -45.46 2.50 -6.76
CA THR A 725 -46.68 2.34 -5.94
C THR A 725 -46.66 1.07 -5.09
N ASP A 726 -45.81 0.09 -5.42
CA ASP A 726 -45.64 -1.15 -4.66
C ASP A 726 -44.50 -1.07 -3.62
N LEU A 727 -43.67 -0.02 -3.67
CA LEU A 727 -42.63 0.26 -2.66
C LEU A 727 -43.24 0.76 -1.34
N ARG A 728 -42.61 0.37 -0.22
CA ARG A 728 -43.00 0.81 1.13
C ARG A 728 -42.92 2.33 1.27
N ASP A 729 -43.70 2.91 2.17
CA ASP A 729 -43.70 4.35 2.44
C ASP A 729 -42.34 4.88 2.93
N ASP A 730 -41.54 4.04 3.61
CA ASP A 730 -40.22 4.38 4.14
C ASP A 730 -39.05 4.08 3.18
N THR A 731 -39.30 3.39 2.06
CA THR A 731 -38.27 3.04 1.06
C THR A 731 -37.76 4.33 0.36
N PRO A 732 -36.45 4.64 0.44
CA PRO A 732 -35.83 5.70 -0.34
C PRO A 732 -35.71 5.32 -1.82
N ILE A 733 -35.90 6.29 -2.71
CA ILE A 733 -35.91 6.11 -4.16
C ILE A 733 -34.82 6.97 -4.78
N PHE A 734 -33.97 6.39 -5.62
CA PHE A 734 -32.91 7.11 -6.34
C PHE A 734 -33.17 7.01 -7.84
N VAL A 735 -33.30 8.15 -8.53
CA VAL A 735 -33.51 8.23 -9.98
C VAL A 735 -32.24 8.76 -10.63
N ILE A 736 -31.67 8.01 -11.57
CA ILE A 736 -30.33 8.25 -12.12
C ILE A 736 -30.39 8.36 -13.65
N GLY A 737 -29.91 9.49 -14.18
CA GLY A 737 -29.69 9.73 -15.61
C GLY A 737 -30.86 10.31 -16.40
N PHE A 738 -32.09 10.14 -15.91
CA PHE A 738 -33.28 10.67 -16.56
C PHE A 738 -33.37 12.20 -16.54
N ALA A 739 -33.94 12.77 -17.60
CA ALA A 739 -34.59 14.07 -17.53
C ALA A 739 -36.06 13.92 -17.06
N PRO A 740 -36.65 14.94 -16.43
CA PRO A 740 -38.09 14.99 -16.19
C PRO A 740 -38.81 15.20 -17.53
N SER A 741 -39.08 14.11 -18.26
CA SER A 741 -39.76 14.16 -19.56
C SER A 741 -40.77 13.02 -19.69
N PRO A 742 -42.06 13.30 -19.97
CA PRO A 742 -42.67 14.63 -20.12
C PRO A 742 -42.80 15.35 -18.76
N ALA A 743 -42.25 16.57 -18.67
CA ALA A 743 -41.95 17.23 -17.39
C ALA A 743 -43.13 17.34 -16.44
N ARG A 744 -44.27 17.86 -16.90
CA ARG A 744 -45.47 18.06 -16.05
C ARG A 744 -45.91 16.78 -15.34
N ASP A 745 -46.02 15.67 -16.06
CA ASP A 745 -46.47 14.39 -15.52
C ASP A 745 -45.42 13.78 -14.59
N VAL A 746 -44.14 13.86 -14.96
CA VAL A 746 -43.02 13.33 -14.17
C VAL A 746 -42.83 14.11 -12.87
N ILE A 747 -42.86 15.44 -12.91
CA ILE A 747 -42.75 16.30 -11.73
C ILE A 747 -43.95 16.08 -10.79
N GLN A 748 -45.18 16.00 -11.34
CA GLN A 748 -46.38 15.72 -10.56
C GLN A 748 -46.34 14.33 -9.90
N ALA A 749 -45.83 13.31 -10.59
CA ALA A 749 -45.65 11.97 -10.01
C ALA A 749 -44.54 11.97 -8.94
N SER A 750 -43.40 12.60 -9.22
CA SER A 750 -42.25 12.68 -8.31
C SER A 750 -42.59 13.40 -7.00
N ALA A 751 -43.47 14.41 -7.04
CA ALA A 751 -43.93 15.14 -5.86
C ALA A 751 -44.60 14.24 -4.79
N LEU A 752 -45.17 13.09 -5.18
CA LEU A 752 -45.75 12.11 -4.26
C LEU A 752 -44.68 11.42 -3.38
N TYR A 753 -43.42 11.49 -3.77
CA TYR A 753 -42.26 10.85 -3.13
C TYR A 753 -41.30 11.87 -2.48
N ARG A 754 -41.76 13.11 -2.27
CA ARG A 754 -41.01 14.18 -1.59
C ARG A 754 -40.43 13.71 -0.25
N GLY A 755 -39.18 14.03 0.01
CA GLY A 755 -38.46 13.64 1.24
C GLY A 755 -37.90 12.21 1.24
N ARG A 756 -38.29 11.34 0.30
CA ARG A 756 -37.70 10.00 0.11
C ARG A 756 -37.11 9.75 -1.28
N LEU A 757 -37.44 10.57 -2.28
CA LEU A 757 -36.84 10.53 -3.61
C LEU A 757 -35.64 11.48 -3.72
N GLN A 758 -34.56 11.00 -4.36
CA GLN A 758 -33.41 11.77 -4.82
C GLN A 758 -33.23 11.57 -6.34
N TRP A 759 -32.82 12.61 -7.05
CA TRP A 759 -32.67 12.64 -8.51
C TRP A 759 -31.27 13.08 -8.92
N PHE A 760 -30.65 12.38 -9.86
CA PHE A 760 -29.32 12.66 -10.42
C PHE A 760 -29.45 12.85 -11.93
N GLY A 761 -29.36 14.10 -12.40
CA GLY A 761 -29.60 14.49 -13.79
C GLY A 761 -28.32 14.85 -14.54
N ARG A 762 -28.01 14.12 -15.62
CA ARG A 762 -26.85 14.39 -16.51
C ARG A 762 -27.17 15.52 -17.50
N GLN A 763 -28.26 15.32 -18.22
CA GLN A 763 -28.75 16.17 -19.32
C GLN A 763 -29.04 17.61 -18.84
N ALA A 764 -28.86 18.59 -19.73
CA ALA A 764 -29.34 19.96 -19.50
C ALA A 764 -30.87 19.97 -19.62
N TRP A 765 -31.56 20.47 -18.60
CA TRP A 765 -33.02 20.59 -18.61
C TRP A 765 -33.46 22.03 -18.90
N PRO A 766 -34.70 22.26 -19.37
CA PRO A 766 -35.31 23.59 -19.34
C PRO A 766 -35.25 24.16 -17.92
N PRO A 767 -34.78 25.41 -17.72
CA PRO A 767 -34.65 26.00 -16.38
C PRO A 767 -35.97 25.98 -15.58
N GLU A 768 -37.11 26.13 -16.26
CA GLU A 768 -38.45 26.00 -15.69
C GLU A 768 -38.74 24.62 -15.08
N ASP A 769 -38.31 23.55 -15.75
CA ASP A 769 -38.53 22.17 -15.29
C ASP A 769 -37.57 21.81 -14.15
N LEU A 770 -36.33 22.30 -14.21
CA LEU A 770 -35.34 22.17 -13.13
C LEU A 770 -35.79 22.88 -11.85
N VAL A 771 -36.31 24.11 -11.97
CA VAL A 771 -36.90 24.85 -10.84
C VAL A 771 -38.13 24.11 -10.30
N ALA A 772 -39.07 23.70 -11.17
CA ALA A 772 -40.28 23.00 -10.74
C ALA A 772 -39.99 21.65 -10.06
N LEU A 773 -38.99 20.87 -10.51
CA LEU A 773 -38.58 19.65 -9.82
C LEU A 773 -37.88 19.94 -8.46
N ARG A 774 -37.03 20.98 -8.40
CA ARG A 774 -36.39 21.44 -7.16
C ARG A 774 -37.41 21.97 -6.14
N GLU A 775 -38.52 22.58 -6.57
CA GLU A 775 -39.63 22.97 -5.70
C GLU A 775 -40.48 21.77 -5.23
N ALA A 776 -40.75 20.82 -6.14
CA ALA A 776 -41.57 19.63 -5.86
C ALA A 776 -40.91 18.67 -4.85
N LEU A 777 -39.64 18.32 -5.08
CA LEU A 777 -38.87 17.39 -4.24
C LEU A 777 -38.14 18.07 -3.08
N GLY A 778 -37.75 19.33 -3.27
CA GLY A 778 -36.79 20.04 -2.41
C GLY A 778 -35.41 20.12 -3.06
N SER A 779 -34.74 21.26 -2.94
CA SER A 779 -33.48 21.55 -3.65
C SER A 779 -32.33 20.60 -3.30
N LYS A 780 -32.30 20.05 -2.07
CA LYS A 780 -31.31 19.02 -1.66
C LYS A 780 -31.50 17.67 -2.35
N SER A 781 -32.66 17.40 -2.96
CA SER A 781 -33.03 16.11 -3.56
C SER A 781 -32.82 16.06 -5.08
N VAL A 782 -32.30 17.13 -5.70
CA VAL A 782 -32.08 17.20 -7.16
C VAL A 782 -30.65 17.63 -7.44
N HIS A 783 -29.82 16.64 -7.79
CA HIS A 783 -28.41 16.79 -8.13
C HIS A 783 -28.25 16.90 -9.65
N GLY A 784 -27.52 17.91 -10.13
CA GLY A 784 -27.37 18.17 -11.57
C GLY A 784 -28.62 18.75 -12.22
N GLY A 785 -28.87 18.35 -13.49
CA GLY A 785 -29.88 18.90 -14.39
C GLY A 785 -29.39 20.10 -15.23
N GLU A 786 -28.12 20.48 -15.09
CA GLU A 786 -27.52 21.70 -15.64
C GLU A 786 -26.61 21.43 -16.86
N GLY A 787 -26.59 20.18 -17.37
CA GLY A 787 -25.78 19.77 -18.52
C GLY A 787 -24.35 19.43 -18.13
N ILE A 788 -24.17 18.31 -17.41
CA ILE A 788 -22.88 17.75 -17.01
C ILE A 788 -22.55 16.50 -17.83
N ASP A 789 -21.27 16.21 -17.98
CA ASP A 789 -20.80 15.22 -18.94
C ASP A 789 -21.01 13.77 -18.43
N SER A 790 -20.89 13.56 -17.12
CA SER A 790 -21.03 12.28 -16.41
C SER A 790 -21.75 12.44 -15.06
N LEU A 791 -22.47 11.41 -14.62
CA LEU A 791 -23.12 11.31 -13.31
C LEU A 791 -22.17 10.85 -12.19
N LEU A 792 -20.99 10.32 -12.55
CA LEU A 792 -20.04 9.74 -11.60
C LEU A 792 -19.62 10.74 -10.51
N PRO A 793 -19.28 12.01 -10.81
CA PRO A 793 -18.95 13.01 -9.78
C PRO A 793 -20.08 13.21 -8.76
N LEU A 794 -21.32 13.44 -9.23
CA LEU A 794 -22.48 13.69 -8.35
C LEU A 794 -22.78 12.50 -7.44
N VAL A 795 -22.74 11.28 -7.97
CA VAL A 795 -22.96 10.08 -7.16
C VAL A 795 -21.82 9.91 -6.16
N LEU A 796 -20.57 10.11 -6.56
CA LEU A 796 -19.40 9.98 -5.70
C LEU A 796 -19.31 11.04 -4.60
N GLU A 797 -19.94 12.21 -4.76
CA GLU A 797 -20.15 13.19 -3.69
C GLU A 797 -21.14 12.69 -2.62
N THR A 798 -22.17 11.94 -3.01
CA THR A 798 -23.16 11.37 -2.08
C THR A 798 -22.72 10.05 -1.44
N CYS A 799 -21.81 9.31 -2.07
CA CYS A 799 -21.29 8.03 -1.57
C CYS A 799 -20.42 8.19 -0.32
N THR A 800 -20.89 7.66 0.81
CA THR A 800 -20.21 7.76 2.12
C THR A 800 -19.05 6.78 2.29
N ARG A 801 -18.96 5.73 1.48
CA ARG A 801 -17.92 4.67 1.58
C ARG A 801 -17.25 4.41 0.24
N ARG A 802 -16.10 5.04 0.01
CA ARG A 802 -15.15 4.55 -1.00
C ARG A 802 -14.49 3.25 -0.55
N SER A 803 -14.18 2.39 -1.51
CA SER A 803 -13.55 1.08 -1.28
C SER A 803 -12.73 0.72 -2.49
N ARG A 804 -11.58 0.05 -2.33
CA ARG A 804 -10.65 -0.24 -3.45
C ARG A 804 -11.29 -0.89 -4.68
N PHE A 805 -12.42 -1.58 -4.53
CA PHE A 805 -13.18 -2.10 -5.67
C PHE A 805 -14.17 -1.07 -6.24
N SER A 806 -14.81 -0.24 -5.41
CA SER A 806 -15.53 0.94 -5.92
C SER A 806 -14.60 1.88 -6.69
N ASP A 807 -13.40 2.11 -6.19
CA ASP A 807 -12.38 2.94 -6.83
C ASP A 807 -11.99 2.34 -8.20
N LYS A 808 -11.76 1.02 -8.27
CA LYS A 808 -11.54 0.30 -9.53
C LYS A 808 -12.76 0.28 -10.48
N LEU A 809 -13.99 0.45 -10.00
CA LEU A 809 -15.17 0.64 -10.85
C LEU A 809 -15.23 2.08 -11.41
N VAL A 810 -14.76 3.07 -10.66
CA VAL A 810 -14.53 4.43 -11.18
C VAL A 810 -13.46 4.40 -12.27
N ASP A 811 -12.29 3.81 -11.99
CA ASP A 811 -11.20 3.68 -12.98
C ASP A 811 -11.64 2.97 -14.27
N LEU A 812 -12.52 1.97 -14.18
CA LEU A 812 -13.11 1.30 -15.33
C LEU A 812 -14.02 2.23 -16.12
N ALA A 813 -14.90 2.98 -15.45
CA ALA A 813 -15.82 3.92 -16.09
C ALA A 813 -15.07 5.08 -16.77
N THR A 814 -14.05 5.63 -16.10
CA THR A 814 -13.27 6.80 -16.54
C THR A 814 -12.07 6.45 -17.43
N GLY A 815 -11.91 5.19 -17.86
CA GLY A 815 -10.82 4.81 -18.76
C GLY A 815 -9.42 4.96 -18.16
N ARG A 816 -9.30 5.00 -16.82
CA ARG A 816 -8.02 5.05 -16.08
C ARG A 816 -7.50 3.67 -15.66
N PHE A 817 -8.17 2.63 -16.14
CA PHE A 817 -7.91 1.24 -15.80
C PHE A 817 -6.58 0.73 -16.32
N THR A 818 -5.86 -0.07 -15.51
CA THR A 818 -4.61 -0.72 -15.94
C THR A 818 -4.92 -1.76 -17.01
N GLN A 819 -4.01 -1.98 -17.97
CA GLN A 819 -4.23 -2.98 -19.03
C GLN A 819 -4.40 -4.39 -18.45
N HIS A 820 -3.58 -4.76 -17.45
CA HIS A 820 -3.74 -6.01 -16.71
C HIS A 820 -5.16 -6.19 -16.15
N ASP A 821 -5.71 -5.19 -15.47
CA ASP A 821 -7.07 -5.32 -14.91
C ASP A 821 -8.14 -5.28 -16.02
N PHE A 822 -7.91 -4.54 -17.10
CA PHE A 822 -8.80 -4.47 -18.26
C PHE A 822 -8.92 -5.82 -18.97
N GLU A 823 -7.80 -6.44 -19.34
CA GLU A 823 -7.78 -7.78 -19.92
C GLU A 823 -8.40 -8.81 -18.97
N ARG A 824 -8.03 -8.73 -17.69
CA ARG A 824 -8.40 -9.72 -16.68
C ARG A 824 -9.88 -9.73 -16.29
N TRP A 825 -10.58 -8.59 -16.33
CA TRP A 825 -12.03 -8.54 -16.12
C TRP A 825 -12.73 -7.29 -16.66
N GLY A 826 -12.02 -6.15 -16.80
CA GLY A 826 -12.63 -4.88 -17.21
C GLY A 826 -13.28 -4.91 -18.59
N ARG A 827 -12.70 -5.65 -19.55
CA ARG A 827 -13.23 -5.82 -20.91
C ARG A 827 -14.59 -6.52 -20.92
N LEU A 828 -14.72 -7.63 -20.17
CA LEU A 828 -16.00 -8.35 -20.02
C LEU A 828 -17.06 -7.45 -19.38
N TRP A 829 -16.70 -6.73 -18.32
CA TRP A 829 -17.67 -5.92 -17.57
C TRP A 829 -18.00 -4.58 -18.23
N ARG A 830 -17.14 -4.00 -19.07
CA ARG A 830 -17.50 -2.86 -19.94
C ARG A 830 -18.55 -3.28 -20.98
N TRP A 831 -18.29 -4.40 -21.67
CA TRP A 831 -19.22 -4.96 -22.68
C TRP A 831 -20.56 -5.37 -22.06
N ARG A 832 -20.56 -6.07 -20.91
CA ARG A 832 -21.80 -6.40 -20.18
C ARG A 832 -22.56 -5.18 -19.70
N ALA A 833 -21.88 -4.12 -19.23
CA ALA A 833 -22.57 -2.89 -18.83
C ALA A 833 -23.33 -2.26 -20.01
N GLU A 834 -22.82 -2.40 -21.23
CA GLU A 834 -23.49 -1.97 -22.46
C GLU A 834 -24.66 -2.89 -22.85
N GLU A 835 -24.50 -4.22 -22.75
CA GLU A 835 -25.64 -5.15 -22.93
C GLU A 835 -26.76 -4.90 -21.91
N ILE A 836 -26.41 -4.62 -20.65
CA ILE A 836 -27.37 -4.36 -19.56
C ILE A 836 -28.04 -3.00 -19.74
N ALA A 837 -27.33 -1.98 -20.24
CA ALA A 837 -27.91 -0.67 -20.57
C ALA A 837 -29.01 -0.76 -21.64
N ASN A 838 -28.95 -1.77 -22.52
CA ASN A 838 -29.94 -2.04 -23.56
C ASN A 838 -31.14 -2.90 -23.07
N LYS A 839 -31.24 -3.24 -21.78
CA LYS A 839 -32.38 -3.97 -21.18
C LYS A 839 -33.47 -3.01 -20.66
N SER A 840 -34.60 -3.57 -20.25
CA SER A 840 -35.66 -2.88 -19.49
C SER A 840 -36.19 -3.83 -18.40
N GLY A 841 -36.30 -3.36 -17.15
CA GLY A 841 -36.76 -4.15 -15.99
C GLY A 841 -35.74 -4.27 -14.84
N ASP A 842 -35.97 -5.21 -13.90
CA ASP A 842 -35.06 -5.50 -12.75
C ASP A 842 -33.78 -6.18 -13.27
N ILE A 843 -32.64 -5.50 -13.10
CA ILE A 843 -31.32 -5.97 -13.52
C ILE A 843 -30.42 -6.36 -12.34
N ARG A 844 -30.93 -6.38 -11.10
CA ARG A 844 -30.15 -6.75 -9.91
C ARG A 844 -29.47 -8.12 -10.02
N GLY A 845 -30.04 -9.04 -10.81
CA GLY A 845 -29.42 -10.33 -11.13
C GLY A 845 -28.21 -10.20 -12.07
N ASP A 846 -28.29 -9.35 -13.09
CA ASP A 846 -27.22 -9.16 -14.09
C ASP A 846 -25.98 -8.46 -13.50
N ILE A 847 -26.17 -7.58 -12.53
CA ILE A 847 -25.08 -6.85 -11.84
C ILE A 847 -24.70 -7.47 -10.48
N ALA A 848 -25.19 -8.67 -10.15
CA ALA A 848 -25.04 -9.26 -8.83
C ALA A 848 -23.56 -9.35 -8.39
N ASP A 849 -22.67 -9.75 -9.29
CA ASP A 849 -21.23 -9.87 -9.03
C ASP A 849 -20.52 -8.51 -8.93
N LEU A 850 -20.98 -7.48 -9.64
CA LEU A 850 -20.52 -6.09 -9.43
C LEU A 850 -20.92 -5.57 -8.04
N LEU A 851 -22.09 -5.98 -7.52
CA LEU A 851 -22.57 -5.56 -6.20
C LEU A 851 -21.91 -6.33 -5.05
N ALA A 852 -21.76 -7.66 -5.17
CA ALA A 852 -21.32 -8.54 -4.08
C ALA A 852 -19.84 -8.96 -4.15
N GLY A 853 -19.27 -9.03 -5.35
CA GLY A 853 -17.95 -9.63 -5.60
C GLY A 853 -16.75 -8.73 -5.30
N ARG A 854 -15.59 -9.23 -5.72
CA ARG A 854 -14.29 -8.54 -5.70
C ARG A 854 -13.65 -8.65 -7.10
N PRO A 855 -12.63 -7.84 -7.45
CA PRO A 855 -11.90 -7.98 -8.71
C PRO A 855 -11.32 -9.38 -8.94
N SER A 856 -10.97 -10.11 -7.87
CA SER A 856 -10.51 -11.51 -7.93
C SER A 856 -11.58 -12.50 -8.39
N ASP A 857 -12.84 -12.15 -8.25
CA ASP A 857 -13.98 -13.04 -8.46
C ASP A 857 -14.55 -12.77 -9.86
N LEU A 858 -14.64 -11.50 -10.24
CA LEU A 858 -14.88 -11.08 -11.64
C LEU A 858 -13.78 -11.62 -12.58
N ALA A 859 -12.52 -11.68 -12.13
CA ALA A 859 -11.43 -12.27 -12.89
C ALA A 859 -11.54 -13.78 -13.09
N LYS A 860 -12.12 -14.52 -12.13
CA LYS A 860 -12.40 -15.95 -12.30
C LYS A 860 -13.54 -16.14 -13.29
N GLU A 861 -14.57 -15.32 -13.20
CA GLU A 861 -15.70 -15.36 -14.12
C GLU A 861 -15.26 -15.03 -15.56
N ALA A 862 -14.46 -13.97 -15.75
CA ALA A 862 -13.92 -13.59 -17.05
C ALA A 862 -13.01 -14.67 -17.67
N ALA A 863 -12.31 -15.47 -16.86
CA ALA A 863 -11.55 -16.62 -17.32
C ALA A 863 -12.41 -17.87 -17.67
N LEU A 864 -13.72 -17.84 -17.41
CA LEU A 864 -14.67 -18.94 -17.67
C LEU A 864 -15.71 -18.60 -18.75
N VAL A 865 -15.68 -17.39 -19.30
CA VAL A 865 -16.62 -16.87 -20.30
C VAL A 865 -15.87 -16.58 -21.60
N GLU A 866 -16.52 -16.77 -22.75
CA GLU A 866 -15.93 -16.41 -24.05
C GLU A 866 -15.56 -14.91 -24.07
N ILE A 867 -14.37 -14.60 -24.57
CA ILE A 867 -13.85 -13.22 -24.60
C ILE A 867 -14.77 -12.38 -25.50
N PRO A 868 -15.33 -11.26 -25.02
CA PRO A 868 -16.23 -10.42 -25.83
C PRO A 868 -15.50 -9.83 -27.04
N PRO A 869 -16.22 -9.35 -28.08
CA PRO A 869 -15.60 -8.77 -29.26
C PRO A 869 -14.58 -7.67 -28.94
N VAL A 870 -13.66 -7.44 -29.88
CA VAL A 870 -12.70 -6.32 -29.78
C VAL A 870 -13.49 -5.01 -29.93
N PRO A 871 -13.38 -4.04 -28.99
CA PRO A 871 -14.08 -2.77 -29.11
C PRO A 871 -13.65 -1.99 -30.37
N PRO A 872 -14.57 -1.27 -31.04
CA PRO A 872 -14.25 -0.54 -32.27
C PRO A 872 -13.15 0.51 -32.08
N GLU A 873 -13.02 1.07 -30.87
CA GLU A 873 -11.98 2.01 -30.46
C GLU A 873 -10.56 1.45 -30.67
N VAL A 874 -10.36 0.13 -30.53
CA VAL A 874 -9.03 -0.50 -30.74
C VAL A 874 -8.62 -0.38 -32.20
N THR A 875 -9.53 -0.73 -33.12
CA THR A 875 -9.30 -0.60 -34.57
C THR A 875 -9.15 0.87 -34.98
N TRP A 876 -9.93 1.76 -34.37
CA TRP A 876 -9.92 3.20 -34.64
C TRP A 876 -8.61 3.87 -34.19
N VAL A 877 -8.13 3.60 -32.97
CA VAL A 877 -6.85 4.11 -32.46
C VAL A 877 -5.66 3.48 -33.19
N ALA A 878 -5.75 2.21 -33.62
CA ALA A 878 -4.70 1.57 -34.41
C ALA A 878 -4.57 2.15 -35.83
N GLY A 879 -5.67 2.67 -36.40
CA GLY A 879 -5.72 3.18 -37.78
C GLY A 879 -5.44 4.68 -37.97
N ARG A 880 -5.11 5.41 -36.90
CA ARG A 880 -4.85 6.87 -36.91
C ARG A 880 -3.57 7.20 -36.14
N ASP A 881 -2.87 8.27 -36.48
CA ASP A 881 -1.77 8.79 -35.66
C ASP A 881 -2.16 10.08 -34.93
N PHE A 882 -1.66 10.23 -33.70
CA PHE A 882 -2.11 11.23 -32.74
C PHE A 882 -0.97 12.17 -32.28
N PRO A 883 -1.22 13.47 -32.06
CA PRO A 883 -0.19 14.40 -31.58
C PRO A 883 0.35 14.01 -30.20
N LEU A 884 1.68 14.05 -30.04
CA LEU A 884 2.38 13.79 -28.78
C LEU A 884 3.05 15.05 -28.25
N VAL A 885 2.82 15.36 -26.97
CA VAL A 885 3.32 16.56 -26.30
C VAL A 885 4.20 16.14 -25.13
N HIS A 886 5.49 16.47 -25.21
CA HIS A 886 6.50 16.07 -24.22
C HIS A 886 6.82 17.24 -23.27
N PHE A 887 6.53 17.09 -21.97
CA PHE A 887 6.83 18.13 -20.98
C PHE A 887 7.08 17.54 -19.58
N GLY A 888 8.07 18.07 -18.86
CA GLY A 888 8.29 17.69 -17.44
C GLY A 888 8.74 16.25 -17.16
N GLY A 889 8.93 15.41 -18.18
CA GLY A 889 9.09 13.96 -18.02
C GLY A 889 7.78 13.18 -18.23
N HIS A 890 6.66 13.89 -18.44
CA HIS A 890 5.42 13.36 -18.95
C HIS A 890 5.41 13.37 -20.48
N VAL A 891 4.59 12.47 -21.03
CA VAL A 891 4.12 12.50 -22.41
C VAL A 891 2.60 12.54 -22.35
N MET A 892 2.01 13.46 -23.12
CA MET A 892 0.57 13.60 -23.30
C MET A 892 0.20 13.31 -24.74
N VAL A 893 -0.74 12.39 -24.96
CA VAL A 893 -1.36 12.20 -26.29
C VAL A 893 -2.60 13.08 -26.41
N VAL A 894 -2.77 13.73 -27.57
CA VAL A 894 -3.99 14.48 -27.90
C VAL A 894 -4.88 13.59 -28.78
N VAL A 895 -6.16 13.44 -28.44
CA VAL A 895 -7.05 12.45 -29.06
C VAL A 895 -8.38 13.09 -29.44
N ASP A 896 -8.54 13.39 -30.72
CA ASP A 896 -9.76 13.96 -31.29
C ASP A 896 -10.64 12.79 -31.78
N VAL A 897 -11.77 12.54 -31.11
CA VAL A 897 -12.55 11.29 -31.19
C VAL A 897 -13.80 11.44 -32.07
N ASP A 898 -14.14 10.43 -32.86
CA ASP A 898 -15.39 10.37 -33.64
C ASP A 898 -16.60 10.25 -32.67
N GLU A 899 -17.76 10.86 -32.98
CA GLU A 899 -18.91 10.97 -32.06
C GLU A 899 -19.43 9.61 -31.54
N ASP A 900 -19.41 8.59 -32.39
CA ASP A 900 -19.92 7.25 -32.13
C ASP A 900 -18.96 6.35 -31.33
N LEU A 901 -17.86 6.91 -30.79
CA LEU A 901 -16.85 6.18 -30.02
C LEU A 901 -16.63 6.68 -28.60
N ASP A 902 -16.26 5.74 -27.73
CA ASP A 902 -16.02 5.94 -26.31
C ASP A 902 -14.72 6.74 -26.05
N ILE A 903 -14.86 8.06 -25.88
CA ILE A 903 -13.77 8.99 -25.56
C ILE A 903 -12.82 8.50 -24.45
N GLN A 904 -13.34 7.86 -23.40
CA GLN A 904 -12.52 7.36 -22.28
C GLN A 904 -11.69 6.13 -22.68
N LEU A 905 -12.24 5.28 -23.56
CA LEU A 905 -11.56 4.08 -24.06
C LEU A 905 -10.56 4.42 -25.17
N CYS A 906 -10.92 5.30 -26.11
CA CYS A 906 -10.00 5.86 -27.11
C CYS A 906 -8.80 6.53 -26.42
N ALA A 907 -9.03 7.39 -25.42
CA ALA A 907 -7.97 8.02 -24.66
C ALA A 907 -7.04 7.00 -23.97
N ARG A 908 -7.58 5.92 -23.38
CA ARG A 908 -6.75 4.87 -22.76
C ARG A 908 -5.91 4.11 -23.78
N ILE A 909 -6.51 3.65 -24.87
CA ILE A 909 -5.80 2.87 -25.90
C ILE A 909 -4.72 3.73 -26.57
N ALA A 910 -4.96 5.03 -26.73
CA ALA A 910 -3.96 5.98 -27.22
C ALA A 910 -2.81 6.16 -26.22
N ARG A 911 -3.08 6.33 -24.91
CA ARG A 911 -2.02 6.38 -23.87
C ARG A 911 -1.15 5.12 -23.91
N GLU A 912 -1.79 3.97 -23.95
CA GLU A 912 -1.15 2.66 -24.02
C GLU A 912 -0.27 2.52 -25.28
N ARG A 913 -0.81 2.79 -26.47
CA ARG A 913 -0.10 2.68 -27.76
C ARG A 913 1.17 3.55 -27.82
N TYR A 914 1.14 4.75 -27.25
CA TYR A 914 2.29 5.67 -27.27
C TYR A 914 3.10 5.69 -25.97
N SER A 915 2.81 4.81 -25.01
CA SER A 915 3.38 4.84 -23.64
C SER A 915 3.25 6.22 -22.97
N ALA A 916 2.17 6.94 -23.27
CA ALA A 916 1.94 8.31 -22.81
C ALA A 916 1.26 8.33 -21.45
N THR A 917 1.88 8.99 -20.47
CA THR A 917 1.39 9.10 -19.09
C THR A 917 0.07 9.86 -18.94
N LEU A 918 -0.27 10.71 -19.93
CA LEU A 918 -1.41 11.62 -19.94
C LEU A 918 -2.14 11.55 -21.28
N SER A 919 -3.42 11.91 -21.27
CA SER A 919 -4.24 12.15 -22.46
C SER A 919 -5.09 13.38 -22.30
N LEU A 920 -5.15 14.19 -23.35
CA LEU A 920 -6.14 15.23 -23.56
C LEU A 920 -7.04 14.79 -24.72
N ALA A 921 -8.31 14.50 -24.47
CA ALA A 921 -9.23 14.02 -25.49
C ALA A 921 -10.48 14.90 -25.58
N HIS A 922 -11.09 15.01 -26.76
CA HIS A 922 -12.43 15.56 -26.95
C HIS A 922 -13.15 14.82 -28.09
N GLN A 923 -14.48 14.92 -28.19
CA GLN A 923 -15.19 14.47 -29.39
C GLN A 923 -15.19 15.58 -30.45
N THR A 924 -15.18 15.21 -31.73
CA THR A 924 -14.86 16.13 -32.83
C THR A 924 -15.86 17.29 -32.98
N GLU A 925 -17.14 17.07 -32.68
CA GLU A 925 -18.18 18.12 -32.65
C GLU A 925 -18.49 18.62 -31.22
N GLU A 926 -17.85 18.08 -30.18
CA GLU A 926 -17.98 18.57 -28.79
C GLU A 926 -16.80 19.44 -28.37
N ALA A 927 -17.11 20.61 -27.81
CA ALA A 927 -16.10 21.48 -27.21
C ALA A 927 -15.80 21.16 -25.73
N THR A 928 -16.05 19.91 -25.29
CA THR A 928 -15.74 19.43 -23.93
C THR A 928 -14.50 18.53 -23.98
N PHE A 929 -13.47 18.92 -23.23
CA PHE A 929 -12.22 18.17 -23.10
C PHE A 929 -12.21 17.32 -21.83
N VAL A 930 -11.62 16.13 -21.97
CA VAL A 930 -11.33 15.14 -20.94
C VAL A 930 -9.82 15.10 -20.75
N PHE A 931 -9.35 15.44 -19.55
CA PHE A 931 -7.95 15.38 -19.18
C PHE A 931 -7.72 14.32 -18.10
N ALA A 932 -6.90 13.32 -18.43
CA ALA A 932 -6.69 12.12 -17.62
C ALA A 932 -5.26 11.57 -17.76
N GLY A 933 -4.89 10.67 -16.85
CA GLY A 933 -3.64 9.90 -16.92
C GLY A 933 -3.75 8.59 -16.14
N ASP A 934 -2.86 7.65 -16.40
CA ASP A 934 -2.94 6.31 -15.81
C ASP A 934 -2.72 6.31 -14.29
N GLU A 935 -3.21 5.27 -13.59
CA GLU A 935 -2.81 5.01 -12.21
C GLU A 935 -1.40 4.41 -12.16
N ILE A 936 -0.38 5.23 -12.42
CA ILE A 936 1.02 4.85 -12.22
C ILE A 936 1.23 4.63 -10.71
N GLY A 937 1.61 3.41 -10.32
CA GLY A 937 1.80 2.99 -8.92
C GLY A 937 2.97 3.63 -8.16
N GLY A 938 3.34 4.87 -8.50
CA GLY A 938 4.41 5.66 -7.88
C GLY A 938 3.95 6.44 -6.64
N LYS A 939 4.89 7.14 -6.00
CA LYS A 939 4.66 7.87 -4.73
C LYS A 939 4.00 9.26 -4.87
N ARG A 940 3.52 9.63 -6.06
CA ARG A 940 2.78 10.88 -6.32
C ARG A 940 1.55 10.56 -7.17
N ALA A 941 0.37 10.99 -6.72
CA ALA A 941 -0.80 11.09 -7.58
C ALA A 941 -0.71 12.41 -8.36
N LEU A 942 -1.21 12.46 -9.59
CA LEU A 942 -1.23 13.70 -10.37
C LEU A 942 -2.52 14.48 -10.08
N ASP A 943 -2.39 15.78 -9.79
CA ASP A 943 -3.52 16.67 -9.53
C ASP A 943 -4.06 17.25 -10.84
N TYR A 944 -4.99 16.52 -11.46
CA TYR A 944 -5.67 16.94 -12.69
C TYR A 944 -6.62 18.14 -12.46
N LEU A 945 -7.23 18.22 -11.26
CA LEU A 945 -8.15 19.30 -10.88
C LEU A 945 -7.42 20.63 -10.85
N ALA A 946 -6.23 20.67 -10.23
CA ALA A 946 -5.39 21.87 -10.24
C ALA A 946 -4.99 22.34 -11.64
N VAL A 947 -5.04 21.48 -12.67
CA VAL A 947 -4.85 21.88 -14.08
C VAL A 947 -6.13 22.44 -14.69
N ALA A 948 -7.28 21.78 -14.52
CA ALA A 948 -8.57 22.30 -15.03
C ALA A 948 -8.95 23.64 -14.39
N ASP A 949 -8.76 23.78 -13.07
CA ASP A 949 -8.90 25.05 -12.37
C ASP A 949 -7.89 26.10 -12.87
N HIS A 950 -6.65 25.71 -13.19
CA HIS A 950 -5.67 26.65 -13.73
C HIS A 950 -6.06 27.17 -15.11
N LEU A 951 -6.53 26.28 -16.00
CA LEU A 951 -7.02 26.65 -17.32
C LEU A 951 -8.21 27.61 -17.19
N ALA A 952 -9.23 27.28 -16.39
CA ALA A 952 -10.39 28.14 -16.19
C ALA A 952 -10.08 29.49 -15.50
N ASN A 953 -9.06 29.55 -14.62
CA ASN A 953 -8.61 30.81 -14.01
C ASN A 953 -7.71 31.66 -14.92
N LYS A 954 -7.13 31.09 -15.99
CA LYS A 954 -6.16 31.78 -16.86
C LYS A 954 -6.71 32.11 -18.25
N LEU A 955 -7.56 31.23 -18.79
CA LEU A 955 -8.16 31.32 -20.11
C LEU A 955 -9.64 31.60 -19.92
N GLU A 956 -10.07 32.86 -20.06
CA GLU A 956 -11.45 33.30 -19.76
C GLU A 956 -12.53 32.52 -20.54
N TRP A 957 -12.17 31.87 -21.64
CA TRP A 957 -13.05 31.07 -22.49
C TRP A 957 -13.11 29.58 -22.11
N VAL A 958 -12.39 29.13 -21.07
CA VAL A 958 -12.46 27.77 -20.49
C VAL A 958 -13.36 27.75 -19.25
N GLU A 959 -14.23 26.75 -19.14
CA GLU A 959 -15.14 26.55 -18.01
C GLU A 959 -14.92 25.15 -17.39
N SER A 960 -14.38 25.10 -16.16
CA SER A 960 -14.12 23.85 -15.43
C SER A 960 -15.43 23.10 -15.10
N ARG A 961 -15.41 21.76 -15.15
CA ARG A 961 -16.55 20.87 -14.86
C ARG A 961 -16.22 19.92 -13.71
N SER A 962 -17.25 19.34 -13.08
CA SER A 962 -17.12 18.47 -11.90
C SER A 962 -16.30 17.19 -12.17
N ASP A 963 -15.36 16.86 -11.28
CA ASP A 963 -14.35 15.82 -11.50
C ASP A 963 -14.05 14.92 -10.28
N GLY A 964 -15.05 14.75 -9.39
CA GLY A 964 -14.97 13.88 -8.21
C GLY A 964 -14.69 12.38 -8.49
N ASP A 965 -14.63 11.99 -9.77
CA ASP A 965 -14.26 10.68 -10.30
C ASP A 965 -12.80 10.56 -10.76
N HIS A 966 -11.96 11.56 -10.44
CA HIS A 966 -10.53 11.60 -10.75
C HIS A 966 -10.18 11.71 -12.24
N VAL A 967 -11.08 12.28 -13.05
CA VAL A 967 -10.83 12.73 -14.43
C VAL A 967 -11.36 14.15 -14.57
N SER A 968 -10.47 15.10 -14.82
CA SER A 968 -10.83 16.50 -14.89
C SER A 968 -11.36 16.85 -16.27
N ARG A 969 -12.45 17.61 -16.29
CA ARG A 969 -13.21 17.95 -17.49
C ARG A 969 -13.34 19.47 -17.58
N PHE A 970 -13.27 20.01 -18.79
CA PHE A 970 -13.47 21.44 -19.01
C PHE A 970 -14.06 21.71 -20.39
N HIS A 971 -14.93 22.71 -20.45
CA HIS A 971 -15.59 23.14 -21.67
C HIS A 971 -14.87 24.35 -22.27
N VAL A 972 -14.76 24.39 -23.60
CA VAL A 972 -13.97 25.36 -24.36
C VAL A 972 -14.90 26.14 -25.29
N ARG A 973 -15.23 27.37 -24.92
CA ARG A 973 -16.23 28.14 -25.66
C ARG A 973 -15.74 28.45 -27.08
N GLU A 974 -16.66 28.39 -28.05
CA GLU A 974 -16.43 28.68 -29.48
C GLU A 974 -15.26 27.91 -30.17
N LEU A 975 -14.93 26.68 -29.75
CA LEU A 975 -13.79 25.92 -30.30
C LEU A 975 -13.79 25.86 -31.85
N GLU A 976 -14.91 25.53 -32.48
CA GLU A 976 -15.09 25.50 -33.96
C GLU A 976 -14.61 26.77 -34.68
N ARG A 977 -14.74 27.92 -34.00
CA ARG A 977 -14.49 29.25 -34.54
C ARG A 977 -13.06 29.74 -34.32
N TYR A 978 -12.39 29.18 -33.31
CA TYR A 978 -11.05 29.55 -32.88
C TYR A 978 -10.26 28.26 -32.51
N PRO A 979 -9.95 27.39 -33.49
CA PRO A 979 -9.28 26.11 -33.23
C PRO A 979 -7.89 26.28 -32.58
N GLU A 980 -7.26 27.44 -32.72
CA GLU A 980 -6.03 27.80 -31.99
C GLU A 980 -6.15 27.69 -30.46
N ARG A 981 -7.38 27.73 -29.92
CA ARG A 981 -7.67 27.50 -28.49
C ARG A 981 -7.21 26.11 -28.02
N GLN A 982 -7.21 25.10 -28.89
CA GLN A 982 -6.68 23.77 -28.59
C GLN A 982 -5.15 23.81 -28.38
N GLU A 983 -4.41 24.53 -29.23
CA GLU A 983 -2.97 24.73 -29.08
C GLU A 983 -2.62 25.55 -27.83
N GLU A 984 -3.41 26.58 -27.51
CA GLU A 984 -3.24 27.37 -26.28
C GLU A 984 -3.44 26.50 -25.02
N ILE A 985 -4.47 25.65 -24.96
CA ILE A 985 -4.67 24.69 -23.85
C ILE A 985 -3.48 23.73 -23.73
N ILE A 986 -3.01 23.17 -24.84
CA ILE A 986 -1.86 22.23 -24.84
C ILE A 986 -0.60 22.92 -24.30
N GLY A 987 -0.35 24.17 -24.73
CA GLY A 987 0.75 24.98 -24.22
C GLY A 987 0.63 25.29 -22.72
N GLU A 988 -0.58 25.61 -22.25
CA GLU A 988 -0.83 25.92 -20.84
C GLU A 988 -0.77 24.71 -19.91
N ILE A 989 -1.23 23.53 -20.34
CA ILE A 989 -1.02 22.26 -19.61
C ILE A 989 0.48 21.98 -19.48
N ALA A 990 1.25 22.14 -20.57
CA ALA A 990 2.69 21.89 -20.58
C ALA A 990 3.49 22.88 -19.70
N MET A 991 3.09 24.16 -19.66
CA MET A 991 3.65 25.16 -18.75
C MET A 991 3.21 24.95 -17.30
N GLY A 992 1.96 24.53 -17.08
CA GLY A 992 1.33 24.26 -15.80
C GLY A 992 1.83 23.02 -15.06
N ARG A 993 2.84 22.30 -15.56
CA ARG A 993 3.36 21.03 -15.02
C ARG A 993 3.61 20.99 -13.49
N SER A 994 3.96 22.13 -12.87
CA SER A 994 4.17 22.23 -11.42
C SER A 994 2.87 22.17 -10.58
N LEU A 995 1.72 22.06 -11.25
CA LEU A 995 0.41 21.82 -10.65
C LEU A 995 0.12 20.32 -10.62
N LEU A 996 0.52 19.57 -11.65
CA LEU A 996 0.40 18.11 -11.72
C LEU A 996 1.22 17.39 -10.64
N GLU A 997 2.43 17.89 -10.32
CA GLU A 997 3.37 17.25 -9.39
C GLU A 997 3.13 17.57 -7.88
N ARG A 998 1.95 18.08 -7.50
CA ARG A 998 1.65 18.56 -6.13
C ARG A 998 1.53 17.46 -5.07
#